data_AF-A0A5N9G559-F1
#
_entry.id   AF-A0A5N9G559-F1
#
_cell.length_a   1.000
_cell.length_b   1.000
_cell.length_c   1.000
_cell.angle_alpha   90.00
_cell.angle_beta   90.00
_cell.angle_gamma   90.00
#
_symmetry.space_group_name_H-M   'P 1'
#
loop_
_entity.id
_entity.type
_entity.pdbx_description
1 polymer ?
#
loop_
_entity_poly.entity_id
_entity_poly.type
_entity_poly.pdbx_seq_one_letter_code
_entity_poly.pdbx_strand_id
1 'polypeptide(L)'
;MTVARRSSEGIRFDSDCMGYIQPWTIEWRRLEYTGEVLVVGDLRAGDLAPLPDDVSFRIIFSNKGLKPRDRPGDSRTVLAVPRFRYDPVADTDRTMGPRTVSAPTRPGAAELQQILADQRRIDAANLRDRIVEGYANGRLYAYPGVELSPSDVFQSDSTESCVTAVASRLLSLADLDRLFDETEFPGALDGDALAKLHAGLFRADVDAADAVLGYGPGLGLVTADGEASDDLACAAHDIITVEVESHQGAAPARDIVDRLVCEHGLSRSLAMFYLLSFVRQFRAEILLVDAHAVLTPSGDPFVGDRITWDLVGEIAFAETLLDQLGELRLNPAPAWGAALPYASALFNALEPEHFDPSRERDETLLVESLGALRDEVARTVDALEALSEAFPDDVHSHGVEGFDRLVHSVNHTEFLASARDVFGHPTALTEALNSLTVARRLADVVDQITDAKTYMEQMTFGRRHSGLALEHDTLAAQLHPSNLRANPALWGSIEENVNRLKGRYARTYTSHHRSYHQQARSLAKELEGRAQRVEALALLTEIPGLGPPVGANVQTAHRNLLAALRECDSLEASVLDSAPYCGGCPLPLSEDIPSENAENLFDGMDSAMRQYNRRLGTRAIQLVLANQSREQLEQFIRLLQVADPSSLENALDADVVAFLRRFMN
;
A
#
# COMPACT_ATOMS: atom_id res chain seq x y z
N MET A 1 22.44 -9.04 -31.28
CA MET A 1 21.78 -10.00 -30.39
C MET A 1 22.32 -11.39 -30.67
N THR A 2 23.37 -11.75 -29.96
CA THR A 2 23.99 -13.08 -30.03
C THR A 2 23.74 -13.68 -28.66
N VAL A 3 22.95 -14.75 -28.62
CA VAL A 3 22.65 -15.46 -27.37
C VAL A 3 23.98 -15.96 -26.80
N ALA A 4 24.41 -15.38 -25.68
CA ALA A 4 25.53 -15.88 -24.90
C ALA A 4 25.15 -17.29 -24.41
N ARG A 5 25.71 -18.31 -25.06
CA ARG A 5 25.69 -19.67 -24.52
C ARG A 5 26.51 -19.63 -23.23
N ARG A 6 25.88 -19.88 -22.08
CA ARG A 6 26.58 -20.32 -20.87
C ARG A 6 27.55 -21.43 -21.29
N SER A 7 28.84 -21.27 -20.97
CA SER A 7 29.92 -22.17 -21.37
C SER A 7 29.83 -23.52 -20.63
N SER A 8 28.86 -24.35 -21.02
CA SER A 8 28.81 -25.77 -20.67
C SER A 8 29.58 -26.64 -21.69
N GLU A 9 30.12 -26.03 -22.74
CA GLU A 9 31.04 -26.67 -23.69
C GLU A 9 32.47 -26.26 -23.30
N GLY A 10 33.33 -27.25 -23.06
CA GLY A 10 34.73 -27.05 -22.69
C GLY A 10 35.51 -26.24 -23.73
N ILE A 11 36.76 -25.88 -23.39
CA ILE A 11 37.58 -25.01 -24.25
C ILE A 11 37.81 -25.68 -25.60
N ARG A 12 37.51 -24.95 -26.68
CA ARG A 12 37.60 -25.48 -28.03
C ARG A 12 38.95 -25.15 -28.65
N PHE A 13 39.72 -26.18 -28.92
CA PHE A 13 40.97 -26.13 -29.66
C PHE A 13 40.76 -26.62 -31.10
N ASP A 14 39.65 -26.32 -31.77
CA ASP A 14 39.43 -26.73 -33.17
C ASP A 14 39.65 -25.57 -34.14
N SER A 15 39.78 -25.89 -35.43
CA SER A 15 40.01 -24.87 -36.47
C SER A 15 38.83 -23.90 -36.64
N ASP A 16 37.62 -24.31 -36.28
CA ASP A 16 36.43 -23.46 -36.33
C ASP A 16 36.49 -22.33 -35.30
N CYS A 17 37.10 -22.57 -34.13
CA CYS A 17 37.23 -21.60 -33.03
C CYS A 17 38.58 -20.85 -33.02
N MET A 18 39.50 -21.19 -33.94
CA MET A 18 40.81 -20.54 -33.99
C MET A 18 40.68 -19.04 -34.32
N GLY A 19 41.25 -18.20 -33.46
CA GLY A 19 41.24 -16.74 -33.62
C GLY A 19 39.91 -16.06 -33.28
N TYR A 20 38.96 -16.80 -32.69
CA TYR A 20 37.73 -16.26 -32.09
C TYR A 20 37.83 -16.25 -30.56
N ILE A 21 37.29 -15.20 -29.95
CA ILE A 21 37.22 -15.05 -28.50
C ILE A 21 36.20 -16.05 -27.96
N GLN A 22 36.61 -16.84 -26.97
CA GLN A 22 35.75 -17.71 -26.19
C GLN A 22 35.52 -17.04 -24.82
N PRO A 23 34.31 -16.53 -24.51
CA PRO A 23 34.02 -15.93 -23.21
C PRO A 23 34.12 -16.99 -22.12
N TRP A 24 34.70 -16.63 -20.98
CA TRP A 24 34.95 -17.55 -19.88
C TRP A 24 34.62 -16.91 -18.55
N THR A 25 33.81 -17.59 -17.75
CA THR A 25 33.41 -17.11 -16.43
C THR A 25 34.00 -18.01 -15.36
N ILE A 26 34.57 -17.41 -14.31
CA ILE A 26 35.06 -18.11 -13.14
C ILE A 26 34.55 -17.46 -11.86
N GLU A 27 34.47 -18.27 -10.81
CA GLU A 27 34.31 -17.79 -9.45
C GLU A 27 35.70 -17.73 -8.79
N TRP A 28 36.06 -16.57 -8.26
CA TRP A 28 37.28 -16.38 -7.47
C TRP A 28 36.97 -15.52 -6.25
N ARG A 29 37.30 -16.01 -5.04
CA ARG A 29 36.93 -15.35 -3.76
C ARG A 29 35.45 -14.99 -3.68
N ARG A 30 34.59 -15.90 -4.13
CA ARG A 30 33.13 -15.71 -4.23
C ARG A 30 32.70 -14.49 -5.05
N LEU A 31 33.52 -14.02 -5.97
CA LEU A 31 33.15 -13.05 -6.99
C LEU A 31 33.13 -13.72 -8.35
N GLU A 32 32.13 -13.36 -9.16
CA GLU A 32 32.07 -13.76 -10.57
C GLU A 32 32.95 -12.83 -11.41
N TYR A 33 33.86 -13.43 -12.19
CA TYR A 33 34.72 -12.74 -13.15
C TYR A 33 34.50 -13.27 -14.54
N THR A 34 34.28 -12.36 -15.49
CA THR A 34 34.21 -12.67 -16.91
C THR A 34 35.53 -12.29 -17.58
N GLY A 35 36.11 -13.24 -18.29
CA GLY A 35 37.36 -13.11 -19.04
C GLY A 35 37.27 -13.72 -20.43
N GLU A 36 38.39 -13.72 -21.13
CA GLU A 36 38.49 -14.17 -22.51
C GLU A 36 39.56 -15.25 -22.66
N VAL A 37 39.20 -16.33 -23.37
CA VAL A 37 40.16 -17.36 -23.80
C VAL A 37 40.29 -17.30 -25.32
N LEU A 38 41.52 -17.25 -25.80
CA LEU A 38 41.82 -17.14 -27.22
C LEU A 38 42.79 -18.25 -27.64
N VAL A 39 42.46 -18.98 -28.71
CA VAL A 39 43.37 -19.98 -29.30
C VAL A 39 43.82 -19.48 -30.67
N VAL A 40 45.12 -19.21 -30.84
CA VAL A 40 45.68 -18.62 -32.07
C VAL A 40 46.88 -19.39 -32.60
N GLY A 41 46.86 -19.67 -33.91
CA GLY A 41 48.02 -20.22 -34.61
C GLY A 41 49.18 -19.22 -34.71
N ASP A 42 48.86 -17.95 -34.97
CA ASP A 42 49.78 -16.82 -35.04
C ASP A 42 49.19 -15.61 -34.33
N LEU A 43 50.00 -14.94 -33.50
CA LEU A 43 49.60 -13.72 -32.80
C LEU A 43 49.36 -12.59 -33.79
N ARG A 44 48.21 -11.93 -33.66
CA ARG A 44 47.83 -10.74 -34.44
C ARG A 44 48.27 -9.47 -33.73
N ALA A 45 48.40 -8.39 -34.50
CA ALA A 45 48.60 -7.06 -33.94
C ALA A 45 47.35 -6.69 -33.12
N GLY A 46 47.50 -6.56 -31.80
CA GLY A 46 46.42 -6.25 -30.87
C GLY A 46 46.11 -7.34 -29.83
N ASP A 47 46.50 -8.60 -30.05
CA ASP A 47 46.17 -9.70 -29.12
C ASP A 47 46.78 -9.48 -27.72
N LEU A 48 47.93 -8.81 -27.67
CA LEU A 48 48.65 -8.44 -26.45
C LEU A 48 48.45 -6.97 -26.02
N ALA A 49 47.53 -6.24 -26.66
CA ALA A 49 47.18 -4.90 -26.24
C ALA A 49 46.52 -4.91 -24.84
N PRO A 50 46.46 -3.76 -24.15
CA PRO A 50 45.68 -3.61 -22.92
C PRO A 50 44.27 -4.16 -23.08
N LEU A 51 43.73 -4.74 -22.00
CA LEU A 51 42.41 -5.34 -22.07
C LEU A 51 41.32 -4.26 -22.17
N PRO A 52 40.20 -4.57 -22.87
CA PRO A 52 39.00 -3.77 -22.76
C PRO A 52 38.51 -3.73 -21.31
N ASP A 53 37.86 -2.63 -20.95
CA ASP A 53 37.45 -2.31 -19.59
C ASP A 53 36.46 -3.34 -18.96
N ASP A 54 35.77 -4.16 -19.77
CA ASP A 54 34.82 -5.20 -19.32
C ASP A 54 35.45 -6.59 -19.12
N VAL A 55 36.74 -6.76 -19.42
CA VAL A 55 37.41 -8.07 -19.40
C VAL A 55 38.33 -8.17 -18.18
N SER A 56 38.04 -9.14 -17.30
CA SER A 56 38.78 -9.33 -16.04
C SER A 56 40.13 -10.03 -16.22
N PHE A 57 40.25 -10.89 -17.23
CA PHE A 57 41.50 -11.57 -17.60
C PHE A 57 41.46 -12.04 -19.06
N ARG A 58 42.63 -12.23 -19.67
CA ARG A 58 42.75 -12.86 -20.98
C ARG A 58 43.83 -13.93 -20.99
N ILE A 59 43.48 -15.11 -21.48
CA ILE A 59 44.38 -16.25 -21.62
C ILE A 59 44.48 -16.63 -23.10
N ILE A 60 45.69 -16.51 -23.64
CA ILE A 60 45.96 -16.78 -25.05
C ILE A 60 46.77 -18.06 -25.15
N PHE A 61 46.28 -19.03 -25.90
CA PHE A 61 46.98 -20.25 -26.24
C PHE A 61 47.55 -20.13 -27.66
N SER A 62 48.87 -20.27 -27.81
CA SER A 62 49.52 -20.20 -29.12
C SER A 62 50.62 -21.23 -29.31
N ASN A 63 50.82 -21.63 -30.58
CA ASN A 63 51.90 -22.54 -30.99
C ASN A 63 53.25 -21.82 -31.16
N LYS A 64 53.25 -20.48 -31.18
CA LYS A 64 54.47 -19.67 -31.35
C LYS A 64 54.73 -18.80 -30.13
N GLY A 65 55.96 -18.88 -29.63
CA GLY A 65 56.46 -18.01 -28.58
C GLY A 65 56.69 -16.57 -29.02
N LEU A 66 56.72 -15.67 -28.06
CA LEU A 66 57.10 -14.27 -28.26
C LEU A 66 58.60 -14.12 -28.47
N LYS A 67 58.99 -13.04 -29.18
CA LYS A 67 60.37 -12.56 -29.12
C LYS A 67 60.64 -12.01 -27.72
N PRO A 68 61.91 -11.99 -27.25
CA PRO A 68 62.24 -11.61 -25.87
C PRO A 68 61.75 -10.22 -25.41
N ARG A 69 61.42 -9.32 -26.35
CA ARG A 69 60.96 -7.94 -26.07
C ARG A 69 59.44 -7.77 -26.13
N ASP A 70 58.72 -8.74 -26.69
CA ASP A 70 57.27 -8.66 -26.82
C ASP A 70 56.66 -9.26 -25.55
N ARG A 71 55.78 -8.50 -24.89
CA ARG A 71 55.11 -8.88 -23.65
C ARG A 71 53.65 -8.45 -23.70
N PRO A 72 52.76 -9.10 -22.93
CA PRO A 72 51.42 -8.59 -22.69
C PRO A 72 51.48 -7.14 -22.18
N GLY A 73 50.59 -6.29 -22.67
CA GLY A 73 50.48 -4.89 -22.24
C GLY A 73 49.70 -4.68 -20.93
N ASP A 74 49.08 -5.73 -20.40
CA ASP A 74 48.24 -5.72 -19.19
C ASP A 74 48.63 -6.85 -18.23
N SER A 75 48.63 -6.59 -16.93
CA SER A 75 48.94 -7.57 -15.88
C SER A 75 47.96 -8.75 -15.85
N ARG A 76 46.75 -8.56 -16.38
CA ARG A 76 45.67 -9.55 -16.44
C ARG A 76 45.70 -10.41 -17.72
N THR A 77 46.72 -10.27 -18.57
CA THR A 77 46.88 -11.04 -19.81
C THR A 77 48.05 -12.01 -19.75
N VAL A 78 47.81 -13.27 -20.15
CA VAL A 78 48.83 -14.32 -20.23
C VAL A 78 48.81 -15.00 -21.59
N LEU A 79 50.00 -15.26 -22.12
CA LEU A 79 50.21 -16.11 -23.27
C LEU A 79 50.85 -17.44 -22.85
N ALA A 80 50.17 -18.54 -23.13
CA ALA A 80 50.63 -19.91 -22.94
C ALA A 80 51.12 -20.51 -24.26
N VAL A 81 52.30 -21.13 -24.23
CA VAL A 81 52.95 -21.74 -25.40
C VAL A 81 53.49 -23.12 -25.02
N PRO A 82 53.19 -24.19 -25.78
CA PRO A 82 53.58 -25.55 -25.39
C PRO A 82 55.08 -25.82 -25.60
N ARG A 83 55.66 -26.79 -24.86
CA ARG A 83 57.13 -27.09 -24.89
C ARG A 83 57.61 -27.69 -26.21
N PHE A 84 56.71 -28.27 -26.98
CA PHE A 84 57.00 -28.97 -28.24
C PHE A 84 56.28 -28.28 -29.39
N ARG A 85 56.67 -28.56 -30.66
CA ARG A 85 55.89 -28.19 -31.87
C ARG A 85 54.58 -28.99 -31.96
N TYR A 86 53.89 -29.09 -30.84
CA TYR A 86 52.59 -29.66 -30.68
C TYR A 86 51.59 -28.61 -31.16
N ASP A 87 50.74 -29.00 -32.10
CA ASP A 87 49.67 -28.16 -32.59
C ASP A 87 48.35 -28.71 -32.03
N PRO A 88 47.84 -28.15 -30.92
CA PRO A 88 46.62 -28.62 -30.27
C PRO A 88 45.44 -28.53 -31.22
N VAL A 89 45.45 -27.60 -32.18
CA VAL A 89 44.37 -27.46 -33.14
C VAL A 89 44.40 -28.54 -34.20
N ALA A 90 45.56 -28.77 -34.82
CA ALA A 90 45.71 -29.85 -35.78
C ALA A 90 45.42 -31.24 -35.15
N ASP A 91 45.81 -31.46 -33.89
CA ASP A 91 45.56 -32.73 -33.20
C ASP A 91 44.12 -32.89 -32.72
N THR A 92 43.43 -31.79 -32.39
CA THR A 92 41.98 -31.79 -32.13
C THR A 92 41.20 -32.13 -33.39
N ASP A 93 41.48 -31.47 -34.51
CA ASP A 93 40.81 -31.74 -35.79
C ASP A 93 41.03 -33.18 -36.27
N ARG A 94 42.24 -33.74 -36.06
CA ARG A 94 42.54 -35.15 -36.40
C ARG A 94 41.78 -36.16 -35.53
N THR A 95 41.57 -35.84 -34.25
CA THR A 95 40.99 -36.76 -33.28
C THR A 95 39.46 -36.67 -33.27
N MET A 96 38.93 -35.45 -33.38
CA MET A 96 37.51 -35.12 -33.23
C MET A 96 36.79 -34.81 -34.56
N GLY A 97 37.53 -34.66 -35.66
CA GLY A 97 36.96 -34.39 -36.98
C GLY A 97 36.03 -35.50 -37.51
N PRO A 98 35.20 -35.20 -38.53
CA PRO A 98 34.21 -36.13 -39.05
C PRO A 98 34.87 -37.37 -39.67
N ARG A 99 34.83 -38.50 -38.97
CA ARG A 99 35.18 -39.80 -39.55
C ARG A 99 34.02 -40.29 -40.42
N THR A 100 34.21 -40.35 -41.74
CA THR A 100 33.27 -41.00 -42.66
C THR A 100 33.18 -42.49 -42.31
N VAL A 101 32.19 -42.86 -41.51
CA VAL A 101 31.84 -44.27 -41.27
C VAL A 101 30.65 -44.60 -42.17
N SER A 102 30.89 -45.35 -43.25
CA SER A 102 29.80 -45.97 -44.01
C SER A 102 29.06 -46.92 -43.07
N ALA A 103 27.78 -46.62 -42.77
CA ALA A 103 26.99 -47.40 -41.83
C ALA A 103 26.79 -48.85 -42.32
N PRO A 104 27.16 -49.88 -41.54
CA PRO A 104 26.84 -51.26 -41.91
C PRO A 104 25.40 -51.58 -41.50
N THR A 105 24.57 -51.96 -42.47
CA THR A 105 23.17 -52.39 -42.32
C THR A 105 23.09 -53.84 -41.80
N ARG A 106 23.66 -54.13 -40.62
CA ARG A 106 23.67 -55.50 -40.05
C ARG A 106 23.33 -55.54 -38.55
N PRO A 107 22.81 -56.67 -38.03
CA PRO A 107 22.58 -56.86 -36.60
C PRO A 107 23.93 -56.79 -35.86
N GLY A 108 24.03 -55.98 -34.81
CA GLY A 108 25.30 -55.61 -34.14
C GLY A 108 25.76 -54.18 -34.40
N ALA A 109 25.07 -53.42 -35.26
CA ALA A 109 25.37 -52.00 -35.51
C ALA A 109 25.29 -51.13 -34.24
N ALA A 110 24.41 -51.46 -33.30
CA ALA A 110 24.31 -50.73 -32.02
C ALA A 110 25.53 -50.99 -31.10
N GLU A 111 26.01 -52.23 -31.01
CA GLU A 111 27.24 -52.56 -30.25
C GLU A 111 28.48 -51.92 -30.90
N LEU A 112 28.57 -51.94 -32.24
CA LEU A 112 29.65 -51.27 -32.96
C LEU A 112 29.61 -49.75 -32.78
N GLN A 113 28.42 -49.14 -32.80
CA GLN A 113 28.24 -47.72 -32.50
C GLN A 113 28.63 -47.38 -31.05
N GLN A 114 28.31 -48.25 -30.10
CA GLN A 114 28.70 -48.09 -28.70
C GLN A 114 30.22 -48.17 -28.53
N ILE A 115 30.89 -49.16 -29.15
CA ILE A 115 32.35 -49.30 -29.13
C ILE A 115 33.03 -48.08 -29.78
N LEU A 116 32.52 -47.59 -30.91
CA LEU A 116 33.06 -46.39 -31.56
C LEU A 116 32.83 -45.13 -30.73
N ALA A 117 31.70 -45.03 -30.01
CA ALA A 117 31.43 -43.94 -29.09
C ALA A 117 32.36 -43.99 -27.86
N ASP A 118 32.61 -45.18 -27.31
CA ASP A 118 33.53 -45.38 -26.19
C ASP A 118 34.98 -45.09 -26.61
N GLN A 119 35.40 -45.54 -27.81
CA GLN A 119 36.72 -45.21 -28.36
C GLN A 119 36.89 -43.70 -28.59
N ARG A 120 35.87 -43.01 -29.11
CA ARG A 120 35.88 -41.55 -29.23
C ARG A 120 36.00 -40.86 -27.87
N ARG A 121 35.35 -41.37 -26.82
CA ARG A 121 35.49 -40.83 -25.46
C ARG A 121 36.92 -41.01 -24.93
N ILE A 122 37.55 -42.16 -25.16
CA ILE A 122 38.95 -42.42 -24.77
C ILE A 122 39.91 -41.52 -25.56
N ASP A 123 39.75 -41.44 -26.88
CA ASP A 123 40.60 -40.60 -27.74
C ASP A 123 40.49 -39.11 -27.36
N ALA A 124 39.28 -38.64 -27.02
CA ALA A 124 39.04 -37.28 -26.55
C ALA A 124 39.62 -37.01 -25.14
N ALA A 125 39.67 -38.01 -24.26
CA ALA A 125 40.32 -37.89 -22.95
C ALA A 125 41.85 -37.81 -23.13
N ASN A 126 42.44 -38.74 -23.88
CA ASN A 126 43.88 -38.76 -24.19
C ASN A 126 44.34 -37.50 -24.95
N LEU A 127 43.47 -36.88 -25.74
CA LEU A 127 43.76 -35.59 -26.38
C LEU A 127 43.86 -34.48 -25.34
N ARG A 128 42.91 -34.38 -24.41
CA ARG A 128 42.92 -33.36 -23.33
C ARG A 128 44.17 -33.48 -22.47
N ASP A 129 44.54 -34.69 -22.06
CA ASP A 129 45.75 -34.93 -21.26
C ASP A 129 47.02 -34.45 -21.99
N ARG A 130 47.12 -34.74 -23.30
CA ARG A 130 48.24 -34.28 -24.14
C ARG A 130 48.27 -32.76 -24.30
N ILE A 131 47.13 -32.10 -24.41
CA ILE A 131 47.05 -30.64 -24.46
C ILE A 131 47.60 -30.05 -23.16
N VAL A 132 47.10 -30.51 -22.01
CA VAL A 132 47.56 -30.05 -20.69
C VAL A 132 49.06 -30.30 -20.51
N GLU A 133 49.53 -31.53 -20.76
CA GLU A 133 50.95 -31.89 -20.61
C GLU A 133 51.85 -31.02 -21.52
N GLY A 134 51.38 -30.71 -22.73
CA GLY A 134 52.08 -29.84 -23.67
C GLY A 134 52.32 -28.43 -23.12
N TYR A 135 51.30 -27.84 -22.50
CA TYR A 135 51.37 -26.49 -21.89
C TYR A 135 52.05 -26.47 -20.52
N ALA A 136 51.84 -27.49 -19.68
CA ALA A 136 52.51 -27.62 -18.37
C ALA A 136 54.03 -27.66 -18.47
N ASN A 137 54.52 -28.27 -19.55
CA ASN A 137 55.94 -28.34 -19.86
C ASN A 137 56.46 -27.10 -20.59
N GLY A 138 55.57 -26.22 -21.04
CA GLY A 138 55.82 -25.12 -21.97
C GLY A 138 56.37 -23.84 -21.35
N ARG A 139 55.93 -22.69 -21.87
CA ARG A 139 56.29 -21.35 -21.40
C ARG A 139 55.04 -20.50 -21.24
N LEU A 140 55.01 -19.73 -20.15
CA LEU A 140 54.04 -18.67 -19.93
C LEU A 140 54.74 -17.31 -20.12
N TYR A 141 54.13 -16.42 -20.88
CA TYR A 141 54.55 -15.03 -21.00
C TYR A 141 53.49 -14.15 -20.35
N ALA A 142 53.85 -13.52 -19.24
CA ALA A 142 53.03 -12.56 -18.51
C ALA A 142 53.63 -11.15 -18.59
N TYR A 143 52.88 -10.17 -18.07
CA TYR A 143 53.32 -8.79 -17.87
C TYR A 143 54.59 -8.71 -16.99
N PRO A 144 55.48 -7.71 -17.22
CA PRO A 144 56.66 -7.53 -16.38
C PRO A 144 56.32 -7.40 -14.88
N GLY A 145 56.90 -8.26 -14.04
CA GLY A 145 56.63 -8.31 -12.60
C GLY A 145 55.64 -9.41 -12.17
N VAL A 146 55.00 -10.08 -13.13
CA VAL A 146 54.12 -11.22 -12.86
C VAL A 146 54.90 -12.53 -13.04
N GLU A 147 55.10 -13.27 -11.95
CA GLU A 147 55.74 -14.59 -11.97
C GLU A 147 54.70 -15.72 -12.02
N LEU A 148 54.65 -16.41 -13.16
CA LEU A 148 53.80 -17.59 -13.39
C LEU A 148 54.64 -18.77 -13.85
N SER A 149 54.57 -19.88 -13.12
CA SER A 149 55.19 -21.13 -13.55
C SER A 149 54.16 -22.00 -14.28
N PRO A 150 54.46 -22.48 -15.50
CA PRO A 150 53.59 -23.41 -16.21
C PRO A 150 53.29 -24.69 -15.41
N SER A 151 54.27 -25.19 -14.65
CA SER A 151 54.11 -26.41 -13.83
C SER A 151 53.17 -26.24 -12.65
N ASP A 152 52.92 -24.99 -12.23
CA ASP A 152 52.14 -24.71 -11.03
C ASP A 152 50.66 -24.50 -11.36
N VAL A 153 50.40 -24.12 -12.62
CA VAL A 153 49.06 -23.74 -13.08
C VAL A 153 48.42 -24.83 -13.95
N PHE A 154 49.21 -25.57 -14.72
CA PHE A 154 48.73 -26.70 -15.53
C PHE A 154 48.92 -28.04 -14.80
N GLN A 155 48.38 -28.17 -13.58
CA GLN A 155 48.45 -29.39 -12.76
C GLN A 155 47.19 -30.27 -12.82
N SER A 156 46.14 -29.81 -13.51
CA SER A 156 44.82 -30.46 -13.48
C SER A 156 44.59 -31.37 -14.68
N ASP A 157 43.73 -32.38 -14.51
CA ASP A 157 43.34 -33.36 -15.54
C ASP A 157 42.43 -32.78 -16.64
N SER A 158 42.15 -31.48 -16.64
CA SER A 158 41.32 -30.82 -17.66
C SER A 158 41.83 -29.44 -18.07
N THR A 159 41.54 -29.08 -19.32
CA THR A 159 41.86 -27.78 -19.90
C THR A 159 41.11 -26.64 -19.21
N GLU A 160 39.87 -26.90 -18.79
CA GLU A 160 39.00 -25.94 -18.10
C GLU A 160 39.58 -25.58 -16.72
N SER A 161 39.96 -26.59 -15.95
CA SER A 161 40.57 -26.38 -14.64
C SER A 161 41.92 -25.66 -14.74
N CYS A 162 42.67 -25.89 -15.82
CA CYS A 162 43.91 -25.15 -16.08
C CYS A 162 43.63 -23.67 -16.36
N VAL A 163 42.61 -23.35 -17.17
CA VAL A 163 42.21 -21.95 -17.40
C VAL A 163 41.74 -21.29 -16.11
N THR A 164 40.93 -21.97 -15.31
CA THR A 164 40.54 -21.48 -13.98
C THR A 164 41.76 -21.23 -13.11
N ALA A 165 42.73 -22.15 -13.07
CA ALA A 165 43.96 -21.95 -12.30
C ALA A 165 44.80 -20.77 -12.79
N VAL A 166 44.94 -20.56 -14.12
CA VAL A 166 45.65 -19.39 -14.67
C VAL A 166 44.94 -18.11 -14.26
N ALA A 167 43.62 -18.06 -14.46
CA ALA A 167 42.83 -16.87 -14.19
C ALA A 167 42.78 -16.56 -12.68
N SER A 168 42.56 -17.54 -11.82
CA SER A 168 42.69 -17.41 -10.35
C SER A 168 44.05 -16.86 -9.95
N ARG A 169 45.13 -17.33 -10.58
CA ARG A 169 46.47 -16.85 -10.28
C ARG A 169 46.66 -15.40 -10.72
N LEU A 170 46.10 -15.00 -11.86
CA LEU A 170 46.11 -13.60 -12.32
C LEU A 170 45.33 -12.69 -11.38
N LEU A 171 44.13 -13.10 -10.95
CA LEU A 171 43.32 -12.35 -10.01
C LEU A 171 43.97 -12.27 -8.62
N SER A 172 44.75 -13.29 -8.20
CA SER A 172 45.49 -13.28 -6.93
C SER A 172 46.61 -12.24 -6.85
N LEU A 173 46.96 -11.59 -7.97
CA LEU A 173 47.96 -10.51 -8.00
C LEU A 173 47.38 -9.17 -7.54
N ALA A 174 46.05 -9.05 -7.48
CA ALA A 174 45.36 -7.90 -6.94
C ALA A 174 45.20 -8.00 -5.42
N ASP A 175 45.32 -6.87 -4.72
CA ASP A 175 45.22 -6.76 -3.26
C ASP A 175 43.75 -6.60 -2.82
N LEU A 176 42.97 -7.66 -3.03
CA LEU A 176 41.52 -7.68 -2.73
C LEU A 176 41.21 -7.78 -1.23
N ASP A 177 42.14 -8.29 -0.42
CA ASP A 177 41.97 -8.46 1.05
C ASP A 177 41.69 -7.15 1.78
N ARG A 178 42.05 -6.02 1.15
CA ARG A 178 41.85 -4.70 1.72
C ARG A 178 40.48 -4.11 1.37
N LEU A 179 39.77 -4.68 0.39
CA LEU A 179 38.55 -4.09 -0.17
C LEU A 179 37.26 -4.71 0.36
N PHE A 180 37.26 -6.03 0.60
CA PHE A 180 36.11 -6.74 1.15
C PHE A 180 36.56 -8.04 1.83
N ASP A 181 35.67 -8.57 2.68
CA ASP A 181 35.78 -9.88 3.32
C ASP A 181 34.68 -10.81 2.78
N GLU A 182 35.05 -11.83 2.02
CA GLU A 182 34.12 -12.78 1.42
C GLU A 182 33.75 -13.96 2.33
N THR A 183 34.33 -14.06 3.52
CA THR A 183 34.24 -15.28 4.36
C THR A 183 32.79 -15.64 4.72
N GLU A 184 31.94 -14.65 4.92
CA GLU A 184 30.54 -14.82 5.30
C GLU A 184 29.55 -14.76 4.13
N PHE A 185 30.02 -14.53 2.90
CA PHE A 185 29.12 -14.46 1.73
C PHE A 185 28.31 -15.76 1.55
N PRO A 186 26.99 -15.70 1.33
CA PRO A 186 26.15 -16.87 1.19
C PRO A 186 26.40 -17.66 -0.10
N GLY A 187 27.01 -17.03 -1.12
CA GLY A 187 27.35 -17.62 -2.40
C GLY A 187 28.27 -16.71 -3.22
N ALA A 188 28.41 -17.02 -4.51
CA ALA A 188 29.09 -16.12 -5.44
C ALA A 188 28.26 -14.84 -5.64
N LEU A 189 28.92 -13.69 -5.53
CA LEU A 189 28.35 -12.38 -5.81
C LEU A 189 28.43 -12.13 -7.32
N ASP A 190 27.38 -12.57 -8.02
CA ASP A 190 27.15 -12.39 -9.44
C ASP A 190 26.30 -11.12 -9.72
N GLY A 191 26.00 -10.87 -11.00
CA GLY A 191 25.17 -9.73 -11.40
C GLY A 191 23.77 -9.71 -10.78
N ASP A 192 23.15 -10.88 -10.61
CA ASP A 192 21.82 -11.02 -10.01
C ASP A 192 21.85 -10.74 -8.50
N ALA A 193 22.89 -11.20 -7.81
CA ALA A 193 23.11 -10.93 -6.39
C ALA A 193 23.40 -9.44 -6.14
N LEU A 194 24.18 -8.78 -7.00
CA LEU A 194 24.41 -7.33 -6.95
C LEU A 194 23.13 -6.53 -7.22
N ALA A 195 22.29 -6.95 -8.18
CA ALA A 195 21.01 -6.31 -8.44
C ALA A 195 20.06 -6.41 -7.24
N LYS A 196 20.02 -7.58 -6.56
CA LYS A 196 19.28 -7.74 -5.31
C LYS A 196 19.85 -6.87 -4.19
N LEU A 197 21.17 -6.85 -4.02
CA LEU A 197 21.83 -6.01 -3.04
C LEU A 197 21.52 -4.53 -3.27
N HIS A 198 21.51 -4.07 -4.53
CA HIS A 198 21.09 -2.72 -4.91
C HIS A 198 19.64 -2.43 -4.52
N ALA A 199 18.71 -3.35 -4.83
CA ALA A 199 17.30 -3.21 -4.44
C ALA A 199 17.13 -3.16 -2.91
N GLY A 200 17.80 -4.05 -2.17
CA GLY A 200 17.71 -4.07 -0.71
C GLY A 200 18.30 -2.82 -0.06
N LEU A 201 19.51 -2.40 -0.48
CA LEU A 201 20.24 -1.30 0.16
C LEU A 201 19.66 0.07 -0.19
N PHE A 202 19.20 0.30 -1.42
CA PHE A 202 18.78 1.62 -1.88
C PHE A 202 17.26 1.81 -1.97
N ARG A 203 16.48 0.72 -2.08
CA ARG A 203 15.00 0.79 -2.13
C ARG A 203 14.33 0.22 -0.87
N ALA A 204 15.09 -0.30 0.09
CA ALA A 204 14.57 -1.03 1.25
C ALA A 204 13.63 -2.18 0.85
N ASP A 205 13.94 -2.87 -0.26
CA ASP A 205 13.16 -3.99 -0.75
C ASP A 205 13.24 -5.18 0.22
N VAL A 206 12.10 -5.55 0.81
CA VAL A 206 12.00 -6.58 1.86
C VAL A 206 12.45 -7.94 1.32
N ASP A 207 12.18 -8.23 0.05
CA ASP A 207 12.56 -9.51 -0.59
C ASP A 207 14.08 -9.61 -0.83
N ALA A 208 14.81 -8.51 -0.69
CA ALA A 208 16.25 -8.43 -0.84
C ALA A 208 17.01 -8.25 0.50
N ALA A 209 16.32 -8.26 1.64
CA ALA A 209 16.93 -8.08 2.96
C ALA A 209 18.02 -9.13 3.25
N ASP A 210 17.80 -10.39 2.87
CA ASP A 210 18.77 -11.47 3.04
C ASP A 210 20.06 -11.23 2.23
N ALA A 211 19.97 -10.57 1.07
CA ALA A 211 21.15 -10.21 0.29
C ALA A 211 21.96 -9.11 0.98
N VAL A 212 21.30 -8.12 1.58
CA VAL A 212 21.95 -7.06 2.36
C VAL A 212 22.67 -7.64 3.56
N LEU A 213 22.00 -8.49 4.34
CA LEU A 213 22.60 -9.15 5.52
C LEU A 213 23.75 -10.10 5.14
N GLY A 214 23.62 -10.82 4.03
CA GLY A 214 24.61 -11.83 3.62
C GLY A 214 25.87 -11.25 2.95
N TYR A 215 25.74 -10.17 2.16
CA TYR A 215 26.87 -9.61 1.41
C TYR A 215 27.35 -8.25 1.95
N GLY A 216 26.44 -7.44 2.48
CA GLY A 216 26.72 -6.06 2.85
C GLY A 216 27.82 -5.86 3.91
N PRO A 217 27.87 -6.66 5.01
CA PRO A 217 28.91 -6.53 6.02
C PRO A 217 30.30 -6.80 5.47
N GLY A 218 30.45 -7.86 4.68
CA GLY A 218 31.73 -8.22 4.05
C GLY A 218 32.20 -7.19 3.03
N LEU A 219 31.28 -6.48 2.38
CA LEU A 219 31.60 -5.35 1.49
C LEU A 219 31.89 -4.04 2.27
N GLY A 220 31.75 -4.03 3.60
CA GLY A 220 31.96 -2.85 4.43
C GLY A 220 30.91 -1.74 4.22
N LEU A 221 29.70 -2.10 3.76
CA LEU A 221 28.64 -1.13 3.43
C LEU A 221 27.54 -1.06 4.48
N VAL A 222 27.37 -2.11 5.30
CA VAL A 222 26.44 -2.15 6.43
C VAL A 222 27.13 -2.81 7.64
N THR A 223 26.58 -2.61 8.83
CA THR A 223 27.00 -3.31 10.04
C THR A 223 26.60 -4.79 9.98
N ALA A 224 27.11 -5.61 10.90
CA ALA A 224 26.74 -7.03 10.99
C ALA A 224 25.23 -7.26 11.20
N ASP A 225 24.52 -6.26 11.74
CA ASP A 225 23.07 -6.29 11.94
C ASP A 225 22.28 -5.82 10.70
N GLY A 226 22.97 -5.47 9.60
CA GLY A 226 22.37 -5.04 8.33
C GLY A 226 22.04 -3.55 8.26
N GLU A 227 22.48 -2.75 9.23
CA GLU A 227 22.20 -1.31 9.26
C GLU A 227 23.29 -0.53 8.53
N ALA A 228 22.89 0.42 7.67
CA ALA A 228 23.83 1.37 7.09
C ALA A 228 24.37 2.32 8.18
N SER A 229 25.66 2.60 8.16
CA SER A 229 26.31 3.52 9.09
C SER A 229 27.34 4.37 8.38
N ASP A 230 27.34 5.67 8.67
CA ASP A 230 28.29 6.63 8.11
C ASP A 230 29.72 6.40 8.64
N ASP A 231 29.86 5.69 9.76
CA ASP A 231 31.15 5.38 10.41
C ASP A 231 31.83 4.11 9.84
N LEU A 232 31.21 3.43 8.87
CA LEU A 232 31.79 2.25 8.23
C LEU A 232 32.95 2.66 7.32
N ALA A 233 34.14 2.17 7.64
CA ALA A 233 35.32 2.34 6.80
C ALA A 233 35.23 1.38 5.61
N CYS A 234 34.83 1.89 4.44
CA CYS A 234 34.87 1.17 3.18
C CYS A 234 36.13 1.57 2.40
N ALA A 235 37.09 0.65 2.27
CA ALA A 235 38.35 0.94 1.58
C ALA A 235 38.17 1.28 0.08
N ALA A 236 37.13 0.75 -0.55
CA ALA A 236 36.78 1.15 -1.92
C ALA A 236 36.35 2.62 -1.98
N HIS A 237 35.60 3.11 -0.98
CA HIS A 237 35.24 4.52 -0.87
C HIS A 237 36.44 5.42 -0.58
N ASP A 238 37.42 4.95 0.19
CA ASP A 238 38.67 5.69 0.40
C ASP A 238 39.42 5.90 -0.94
N ILE A 239 39.47 4.88 -1.80
CA ILE A 239 40.08 4.97 -3.13
C ILE A 239 39.32 5.96 -4.01
N ILE A 240 37.98 5.88 -4.02
CA ILE A 240 37.13 6.82 -4.78
C ILE A 240 37.34 8.25 -4.27
N THR A 241 37.41 8.45 -2.95
CA THR A 241 37.65 9.76 -2.33
C THR A 241 38.97 10.36 -2.82
N VAL A 242 40.07 9.59 -2.74
CA VAL A 242 41.39 10.04 -3.19
C VAL A 242 41.37 10.41 -4.68
N GLU A 243 40.71 9.59 -5.51
CA GLU A 243 40.61 9.84 -6.95
C GLU A 243 39.87 11.14 -7.25
N VAL A 244 38.72 11.37 -6.62
CA VAL A 244 37.89 12.55 -6.84
C VAL A 244 38.55 13.82 -6.28
N GLU A 245 39.18 13.73 -5.11
CA GLU A 245 39.94 14.84 -4.53
C GLU A 245 41.14 15.24 -5.41
N SER A 246 41.83 14.26 -6.02
CA SER A 246 42.93 14.53 -6.94
C SER A 246 42.51 15.30 -8.20
N HIS A 247 41.23 15.21 -8.57
CA HIS A 247 40.60 15.93 -9.67
C HIS A 247 39.79 17.15 -9.20
N GLN A 248 40.14 17.75 -8.06
CA GLN A 248 39.49 18.97 -7.52
C GLN A 248 38.00 18.80 -7.19
N GLY A 249 37.58 17.59 -6.79
CA GLY A 249 36.22 17.31 -6.35
C GLY A 249 35.26 16.84 -7.44
N ALA A 250 35.75 16.61 -8.66
CA ALA A 250 34.99 16.05 -9.76
C ALA A 250 35.85 15.14 -10.65
N ALA A 251 35.40 13.90 -10.91
CA ALA A 251 36.16 12.95 -11.72
C ALA A 251 35.23 12.11 -12.62
N PRO A 252 35.66 11.69 -13.82
CA PRO A 252 34.87 10.80 -14.67
C PRO A 252 34.57 9.47 -13.98
N ALA A 253 33.30 9.05 -13.98
CA ALA A 253 32.87 7.80 -13.37
C ALA A 253 33.59 6.58 -13.96
N ARG A 254 33.87 6.62 -15.27
CA ARG A 254 34.65 5.58 -15.97
C ARG A 254 36.06 5.46 -15.40
N ASP A 255 36.78 6.55 -15.24
CA ASP A 255 38.17 6.54 -14.76
C ASP A 255 38.26 5.96 -13.34
N ILE A 256 37.29 6.30 -12.48
CA ILE A 256 37.17 5.74 -11.13
C ILE A 256 36.94 4.22 -11.17
N VAL A 257 35.99 3.75 -11.98
CA VAL A 257 35.69 2.32 -12.12
C VAL A 257 36.87 1.56 -12.72
N ASP A 258 37.50 2.12 -13.75
CA ASP A 258 38.66 1.51 -14.39
C ASP A 258 39.84 1.39 -13.43
N ARG A 259 40.03 2.37 -12.53
CA ARG A 259 41.02 2.29 -11.46
C ARG A 259 40.73 1.13 -10.50
N LEU A 260 39.49 1.02 -10.02
CA LEU A 260 39.05 -0.06 -9.15
C LEU A 260 39.17 -1.45 -9.80
N VAL A 261 38.99 -1.55 -11.12
CA VAL A 261 39.13 -2.80 -11.87
C VAL A 261 40.58 -3.12 -12.17
N CYS A 262 41.35 -2.16 -12.70
CA CYS A 262 42.68 -2.42 -13.24
C CYS A 262 43.79 -2.41 -12.18
N GLU A 263 43.72 -1.51 -11.19
CA GLU A 263 44.72 -1.42 -10.13
C GLU A 263 44.38 -2.32 -8.94
N HIS A 264 43.09 -2.50 -8.68
CA HIS A 264 42.58 -3.15 -7.48
C HIS A 264 41.89 -4.50 -7.76
N GLY A 265 41.66 -4.87 -9.02
CA GLY A 265 41.21 -6.20 -9.42
C GLY A 265 39.74 -6.52 -9.16
N LEU A 266 38.90 -5.52 -8.86
CA LEU A 266 37.46 -5.73 -8.70
C LEU A 266 36.80 -6.10 -10.04
N SER A 267 35.68 -6.82 -9.97
CA SER A 267 34.81 -6.96 -11.15
C SER A 267 34.17 -5.60 -11.46
N ARG A 268 33.93 -5.34 -12.75
CA ARG A 268 33.32 -4.07 -13.21
C ARG A 268 31.99 -3.79 -12.52
N SER A 269 31.13 -4.81 -12.42
CA SER A 269 29.82 -4.68 -11.77
C SER A 269 29.96 -4.32 -10.28
N LEU A 270 30.91 -4.91 -9.56
CA LEU A 270 31.15 -4.56 -8.16
C LEU A 270 31.78 -3.17 -8.00
N ALA A 271 32.71 -2.78 -8.87
CA ALA A 271 33.28 -1.43 -8.87
C ALA A 271 32.21 -0.35 -9.12
N MET A 272 31.31 -0.58 -10.08
CA MET A 272 30.15 0.28 -10.32
C MET A 272 29.19 0.30 -9.13
N PHE A 273 28.99 -0.83 -8.46
CA PHE A 273 28.18 -0.88 -7.25
C PHE A 273 28.79 -0.04 -6.11
N TYR A 274 30.11 -0.11 -5.91
CA TYR A 274 30.82 0.75 -4.95
C TYR A 274 30.72 2.24 -5.29
N LEU A 275 30.74 2.58 -6.59
CA LEU A 275 30.52 3.96 -7.04
C LEU A 275 29.12 4.46 -6.67
N LEU A 276 28.07 3.64 -6.86
CA LEU A 276 26.70 4.02 -6.48
C LEU A 276 26.51 4.09 -4.96
N SER A 277 27.12 3.17 -4.19
CA SER A 277 27.08 3.24 -2.73
C SER A 277 27.85 4.45 -2.19
N PHE A 278 28.95 4.84 -2.86
CA PHE A 278 29.67 6.07 -2.56
C PHE A 278 28.78 7.30 -2.74
N VAL A 279 28.02 7.38 -3.86
CA VAL A 279 27.05 8.46 -4.09
C VAL A 279 26.05 8.57 -2.95
N ARG A 280 25.54 7.43 -2.46
CA ARG A 280 24.60 7.39 -1.35
C ARG A 280 25.19 7.89 -0.02
N GLN A 281 26.38 7.41 0.33
CA GLN A 281 27.04 7.70 1.62
C GLN A 281 27.57 9.14 1.69
N PHE A 282 28.24 9.60 0.65
CA PHE A 282 28.86 10.93 0.62
C PHE A 282 27.94 12.04 0.09
N ARG A 283 26.68 11.72 -0.18
CA ARG A 283 25.69 12.64 -0.79
C ARG A 283 26.19 13.32 -2.07
N ALA A 284 26.96 12.59 -2.86
CA ALA A 284 27.50 13.06 -4.12
C ALA A 284 26.44 13.05 -5.24
N GLU A 285 26.82 13.49 -6.44
CA GLU A 285 26.03 13.33 -7.66
C GLU A 285 26.88 12.75 -8.80
N ILE A 286 26.27 11.96 -9.68
CA ILE A 286 26.87 11.56 -10.95
C ILE A 286 26.04 12.16 -12.07
N LEU A 287 26.65 12.97 -12.94
CA LEU A 287 26.00 13.43 -14.15
C LEU A 287 25.77 12.28 -15.12
N LEU A 288 24.66 12.30 -15.83
CA LEU A 288 24.40 11.37 -16.93
C LEU A 288 24.90 11.98 -18.24
N VAL A 289 25.29 11.10 -19.17
CA VAL A 289 25.63 11.53 -20.54
C VAL A 289 24.38 12.06 -21.25
N ASP A 290 24.58 12.94 -22.23
CA ASP A 290 23.48 13.46 -23.05
C ASP A 290 22.71 12.31 -23.73
N ALA A 291 21.38 12.36 -23.66
CA ALA A 291 20.49 11.33 -24.20
C ALA A 291 20.79 9.91 -23.68
N HIS A 292 21.09 9.79 -22.38
CA HIS A 292 21.28 8.51 -21.71
C HIS A 292 20.08 7.56 -21.88
N ALA A 293 20.35 6.25 -21.78
CA ALA A 293 19.38 5.17 -21.82
C ALA A 293 19.16 4.49 -20.45
N VAL A 294 19.46 5.20 -19.35
CA VAL A 294 19.18 4.73 -17.98
C VAL A 294 17.68 4.41 -17.84
N LEU A 295 17.40 3.26 -17.24
CA LEU A 295 16.05 2.79 -16.96
C LEU A 295 15.76 2.83 -15.46
N THR A 296 14.49 2.94 -15.11
CA THR A 296 13.98 2.71 -13.76
C THR A 296 13.89 1.20 -13.49
N PRO A 297 13.74 0.76 -12.23
CA PRO A 297 13.49 -0.64 -11.90
C PRO A 297 12.25 -1.25 -12.56
N SER A 298 11.25 -0.43 -12.93
CA SER A 298 10.07 -0.85 -13.71
C SER A 298 10.33 -1.06 -15.20
N GLY A 299 11.51 -0.64 -15.70
CA GLY A 299 11.90 -0.72 -17.11
C GLY A 299 11.53 0.52 -17.92
N ASP A 300 11.05 1.59 -17.28
CA ASP A 300 10.73 2.86 -17.92
C ASP A 300 11.99 3.74 -18.08
N PRO A 301 12.04 4.68 -19.03
CA PRO A 301 13.15 5.63 -19.11
C PRO A 301 13.26 6.48 -17.83
N PHE A 302 14.45 6.54 -17.23
CA PHE A 302 14.72 7.44 -16.11
C PHE A 302 14.65 8.90 -16.56
N VAL A 303 14.05 9.76 -15.73
CA VAL A 303 13.87 11.18 -16.03
C VAL A 303 14.74 12.02 -15.12
N GLY A 304 15.85 12.54 -15.64
CA GLY A 304 16.79 13.39 -14.92
C GLY A 304 18.10 13.49 -15.69
N ASP A 305 18.97 14.45 -15.36
CA ASP A 305 20.29 14.58 -15.99
C ASP A 305 21.42 14.06 -15.08
N ARG A 306 21.07 13.51 -13.91
CA ARG A 306 22.01 13.07 -12.88
C ARG A 306 21.39 12.05 -11.93
N ILE A 307 22.26 11.32 -11.25
CA ILE A 307 21.93 10.41 -10.15
C ILE A 307 22.52 11.02 -8.87
N THR A 308 21.67 11.45 -7.94
CA THR A 308 22.05 11.90 -6.59
C THR A 308 21.77 10.80 -5.58
N TRP A 309 22.19 10.99 -4.33
CA TRP A 309 22.05 10.01 -3.24
C TRP A 309 20.61 9.51 -3.01
N ASP A 310 19.62 10.36 -3.24
CA ASP A 310 18.18 10.10 -3.17
C ASP A 310 17.61 9.39 -4.41
N LEU A 311 18.37 9.33 -5.50
CA LEU A 311 17.95 8.77 -6.79
C LEU A 311 18.63 7.44 -7.13
N VAL A 312 19.63 7.01 -6.35
CA VAL A 312 20.31 5.71 -6.57
C VAL A 312 19.31 4.55 -6.59
N GLY A 313 18.30 4.58 -5.70
CA GLY A 313 17.24 3.57 -5.67
C GLY A 313 16.24 3.64 -6.84
N GLU A 314 16.20 4.75 -7.57
CA GLU A 314 15.22 5.01 -8.65
C GLU A 314 15.70 4.53 -10.03
N ILE A 315 16.92 3.96 -10.11
CA ILE A 315 17.50 3.42 -11.34
C ILE A 315 17.64 1.90 -11.30
N ALA A 316 17.58 1.26 -12.46
CA ALA A 316 17.89 -0.16 -12.62
C ALA A 316 19.40 -0.38 -12.63
N PHE A 317 19.86 -1.35 -11.83
CA PHE A 317 21.25 -1.78 -11.84
C PHE A 317 21.50 -2.77 -12.99
N ALA A 318 22.31 -2.38 -13.96
CA ALA A 318 22.65 -3.18 -15.13
C ALA A 318 24.09 -2.91 -15.59
N GLU A 319 24.73 -3.88 -16.25
CA GLU A 319 26.13 -3.75 -16.71
C GLU A 319 26.35 -2.57 -17.67
N THR A 320 25.35 -2.22 -18.48
CA THR A 320 25.42 -1.10 -19.42
C THR A 320 25.30 0.27 -18.77
N LEU A 321 25.04 0.34 -17.46
CA LEU A 321 24.84 1.59 -16.73
C LEU A 321 26.10 2.47 -16.77
N LEU A 322 27.29 1.87 -16.68
CA LEU A 322 28.55 2.61 -16.68
C LEU A 322 28.73 3.50 -17.92
N ASP A 323 28.28 3.03 -19.09
CA ASP A 323 28.35 3.80 -20.35
C ASP A 323 27.42 5.03 -20.35
N GLN A 324 26.48 5.09 -19.41
CA GLN A 324 25.54 6.19 -19.23
C GLN A 324 26.02 7.22 -18.19
N LEU A 325 27.06 6.89 -17.42
CA LEU A 325 27.60 7.74 -16.35
C LEU A 325 28.67 8.69 -16.90
N GLY A 326 28.52 9.96 -16.58
CA GLY A 326 29.48 11.03 -16.86
C GLY A 326 30.42 11.28 -15.69
N GLU A 327 30.32 12.45 -15.10
CA GLU A 327 31.23 12.93 -14.04
C GLU A 327 30.60 12.76 -12.65
N LEU A 328 31.34 12.15 -11.72
CA LEU A 328 31.03 12.14 -10.28
C LEU A 328 31.48 13.46 -9.66
N ARG A 329 30.65 14.07 -8.83
CA ARG A 329 30.91 15.34 -8.13
C ARG A 329 30.51 15.24 -6.66
N LEU A 330 31.39 15.67 -5.76
CA LEU A 330 31.12 15.64 -4.32
C LEU A 330 30.11 16.70 -3.87
N ASN A 331 30.02 17.81 -4.59
CA ASN A 331 29.16 18.94 -4.24
C ASN A 331 28.01 19.04 -5.26
N PRO A 332 26.84 18.46 -4.95
CA PRO A 332 25.69 18.50 -5.84
C PRO A 332 25.17 19.93 -6.02
N ALA A 333 24.91 20.32 -7.26
CA ALA A 333 24.31 21.62 -7.56
C ALA A 333 22.79 21.52 -7.58
N PRO A 334 22.04 22.46 -6.96
CA PRO A 334 20.60 22.53 -7.09
C PRO A 334 20.23 23.05 -8.48
N ALA A 335 20.26 22.15 -9.46
CA ALA A 335 19.87 22.42 -10.85
C ALA A 335 18.49 21.85 -11.13
N TRP A 336 17.81 22.39 -12.15
CA TRP A 336 16.51 21.88 -12.61
C TRP A 336 16.52 20.36 -12.85
N GLY A 337 17.57 19.83 -13.47
CA GLY A 337 17.69 18.41 -13.75
C GLY A 337 17.72 17.51 -12.50
N ALA A 338 18.16 18.04 -11.35
CA ALA A 338 18.08 17.35 -10.06
C ALA A 338 16.65 17.31 -9.49
N ALA A 339 15.83 18.33 -9.79
CA ALA A 339 14.43 18.40 -9.37
C ALA A 339 13.49 17.61 -10.28
N LEU A 340 13.92 17.34 -11.52
CA LEU A 340 13.08 16.75 -12.56
C LEU A 340 12.47 15.37 -12.22
N PRO A 341 13.15 14.44 -11.52
CA PRO A 341 12.51 13.20 -11.07
C PRO A 341 11.30 13.45 -10.15
N TYR A 342 11.45 14.31 -9.15
CA TYR A 342 10.36 14.69 -8.23
C TYR A 342 9.28 15.51 -8.93
N ALA A 343 9.67 16.46 -9.78
CA ALA A 343 8.72 17.26 -10.56
C ALA A 343 7.92 16.36 -11.51
N SER A 344 8.55 15.34 -12.11
CA SER A 344 7.87 14.36 -12.96
C SER A 344 6.87 13.51 -12.18
N ALA A 345 7.19 13.09 -10.95
CA ALA A 345 6.23 12.44 -10.06
C ALA A 345 5.00 13.33 -9.80
N LEU A 346 5.22 14.61 -9.50
CA LEU A 346 4.17 15.61 -9.32
C LEU A 346 3.31 15.77 -10.59
N PHE A 347 3.94 15.99 -11.74
CA PHE A 347 3.25 16.20 -13.01
C PHE A 347 2.42 14.99 -13.43
N ASN A 348 2.92 13.77 -13.19
CA ASN A 348 2.21 12.55 -13.52
C ASN A 348 0.99 12.32 -12.60
N ALA A 349 1.09 12.69 -11.32
CA ALA A 349 0.03 12.44 -10.35
C ALA A 349 -1.15 13.43 -10.46
N LEU A 350 -0.92 14.66 -10.89
CA LEU A 350 -1.96 15.69 -10.99
C LEU A 350 -2.99 15.45 -12.13
N GLU A 351 -2.92 14.33 -12.85
CA GLU A 351 -3.80 13.87 -13.94
C GLU A 351 -3.99 14.86 -15.14
N PRO A 352 -4.38 14.35 -16.34
CA PRO A 352 -3.99 14.89 -17.64
C PRO A 352 -5.10 15.67 -18.38
N GLU A 353 -6.12 16.22 -17.71
CA GLU A 353 -7.11 17.05 -18.42
C GLU A 353 -6.56 18.43 -18.84
N HIS A 354 -5.51 18.90 -18.14
CA HIS A 354 -4.87 20.19 -18.40
C HIS A 354 -3.38 20.08 -18.77
N PHE A 355 -2.83 18.87 -18.71
CA PHE A 355 -1.42 18.61 -18.99
C PHE A 355 -1.24 18.21 -20.46
N ASP A 356 -0.68 19.10 -21.25
CA ASP A 356 -0.19 18.75 -22.58
C ASP A 356 1.15 18.01 -22.40
N PRO A 357 1.24 16.71 -22.70
CA PRO A 357 2.50 15.96 -22.60
C PRO A 357 3.59 16.48 -23.55
N SER A 358 3.21 17.36 -24.50
CA SER A 358 4.12 18.09 -25.38
C SER A 358 4.71 19.34 -24.74
N ARG A 359 4.18 19.82 -23.60
CA ARG A 359 4.75 20.96 -22.88
C ARG A 359 6.08 20.57 -22.27
N GLU A 360 7.02 21.47 -22.45
CA GLU A 360 8.34 21.34 -21.83
C GLU A 360 8.16 21.33 -20.31
N ARG A 361 8.68 20.28 -19.67
CA ARG A 361 8.71 20.18 -18.21
C ARG A 361 9.78 21.15 -17.71
N ASP A 362 9.33 22.34 -17.33
CA ASP A 362 10.17 23.44 -16.89
C ASP A 362 9.77 23.96 -15.50
N GLU A 363 10.55 24.92 -15.00
CA GLU A 363 10.33 25.52 -13.69
C GLU A 363 9.03 26.32 -13.59
N THR A 364 8.54 26.89 -14.71
CA THR A 364 7.28 27.65 -14.72
C THR A 364 6.11 26.70 -14.49
N LEU A 365 6.09 25.58 -15.20
CA LEU A 365 5.09 24.54 -15.04
C LEU A 365 5.10 23.95 -13.63
N LEU A 366 6.28 23.76 -13.03
CA LEU A 366 6.40 23.33 -11.64
C LEU A 366 5.67 24.29 -10.69
N VAL A 367 5.92 25.59 -10.78
CA VAL A 367 5.29 26.59 -9.91
C VAL A 367 3.77 26.64 -10.11
N GLU A 368 3.30 26.53 -11.36
CA GLU A 368 1.86 26.41 -11.68
C GLU A 368 1.24 25.16 -11.02
N SER A 369 1.89 24.00 -11.16
CA SER A 369 1.45 22.74 -10.55
C SER A 369 1.44 22.78 -9.02
N LEU A 370 2.44 23.42 -8.39
CA LEU A 370 2.47 23.61 -6.94
C LEU A 370 1.32 24.51 -6.45
N GLY A 371 0.99 25.55 -7.22
CA GLY A 371 -0.18 26.40 -6.95
C GLY A 371 -1.50 25.62 -7.00
N ALA A 372 -1.68 24.79 -8.04
CA ALA A 372 -2.86 23.93 -8.16
C ALA A 372 -2.93 22.90 -7.02
N LEU A 373 -1.80 22.25 -6.71
CA LEU A 373 -1.71 21.30 -5.61
C LEU A 373 -2.01 21.95 -4.26
N ARG A 374 -1.54 23.19 -4.02
CA ARG A 374 -1.85 23.94 -2.79
C ARG A 374 -3.36 24.12 -2.61
N ASP A 375 -4.04 24.57 -3.66
CA ASP A 375 -5.47 24.86 -3.62
C ASP A 375 -6.29 23.55 -3.50
N GLU A 376 -5.77 22.42 -4.01
CA GLU A 376 -6.35 21.08 -3.83
C GLU A 376 -6.14 20.54 -2.42
N VAL A 377 -4.93 20.66 -1.86
CA VAL A 377 -4.60 20.27 -0.48
C VAL A 377 -5.47 21.03 0.51
N ALA A 378 -5.56 22.37 0.38
CA ALA A 378 -6.39 23.19 1.27
C ALA A 378 -7.87 22.77 1.25
N ARG A 379 -8.47 22.60 0.06
CA ARG A 379 -9.86 22.14 -0.07
C ARG A 379 -10.09 20.76 0.52
N THR A 380 -9.12 19.85 0.34
CA THR A 380 -9.20 18.49 0.86
C THR A 380 -9.12 18.48 2.40
N VAL A 381 -8.24 19.28 2.99
CA VAL A 381 -8.14 19.44 4.45
C VAL A 381 -9.43 20.00 5.02
N ASP A 382 -9.93 21.12 4.49
CA ASP A 382 -11.17 21.75 4.98
C ASP A 382 -12.37 20.78 4.94
N ALA A 383 -12.52 20.02 3.86
CA ALA A 383 -13.59 19.03 3.73
C ALA A 383 -13.42 17.86 4.72
N LEU A 384 -12.20 17.36 4.92
CA LEU A 384 -11.97 16.25 5.84
C LEU A 384 -12.05 16.68 7.31
N GLU A 385 -11.78 17.94 7.63
CA GLU A 385 -12.09 18.52 8.95
C GLU A 385 -13.60 18.52 9.22
N ALA A 386 -14.42 18.92 8.24
CA ALA A 386 -15.89 18.86 8.37
C ALA A 386 -16.38 17.41 8.59
N LEU A 387 -15.75 16.44 7.93
CA LEU A 387 -16.04 15.01 8.17
C LEU A 387 -15.65 14.59 9.60
N SER A 388 -14.49 15.01 10.10
CA SER A 388 -14.05 14.72 11.48
C SER A 388 -14.96 15.37 12.52
N GLU A 389 -15.50 16.57 12.26
CA GLU A 389 -16.52 17.18 13.12
C GLU A 389 -17.83 16.37 13.14
N ALA A 390 -18.24 15.82 11.99
CA ALA A 390 -19.41 14.97 11.89
C ALA A 390 -19.21 13.59 12.56
N PHE A 391 -17.97 13.10 12.63
CA PHE A 391 -17.59 11.81 13.23
C PHE A 391 -16.43 11.97 14.25
N PRO A 392 -16.71 12.46 15.47
CA PRO A 392 -15.67 12.80 16.47
C PRO A 392 -14.82 11.61 16.96
N ASP A 393 -15.34 10.38 16.83
CA ASP A 393 -14.65 9.17 17.26
C ASP A 393 -13.55 8.71 16.27
N ASP A 394 -13.39 9.42 15.14
CA ASP A 394 -12.44 9.08 14.08
C ASP A 394 -11.13 9.89 14.19
N VAL A 395 -10.03 9.23 14.61
CA VAL A 395 -8.77 9.89 15.02
C VAL A 395 -7.64 9.77 13.97
N HIS A 396 -7.94 9.33 12.74
CA HIS A 396 -6.88 8.98 11.78
C HIS A 396 -6.44 10.14 10.87
N SER A 397 -5.16 10.08 10.48
CA SER A 397 -4.55 10.91 9.44
C SER A 397 -5.21 10.70 8.08
N HIS A 398 -5.37 11.79 7.34
CA HIS A 398 -6.13 11.86 6.08
C HIS A 398 -5.25 11.73 4.82
N GLY A 399 -3.98 11.34 4.94
CA GLY A 399 -3.09 11.19 3.77
C GLY A 399 -2.68 12.52 3.12
N VAL A 400 -2.85 13.64 3.82
CA VAL A 400 -2.46 15.00 3.38
C VAL A 400 -1.19 15.48 4.09
N GLU A 401 -0.62 14.65 4.97
CA GLU A 401 0.56 14.98 5.76
C GLU A 401 1.79 15.17 4.86
N GLY A 402 2.65 16.13 5.24
CA GLY A 402 3.90 16.40 4.54
C GLY A 402 3.80 17.39 3.37
N PHE A 403 2.60 17.68 2.86
CA PHE A 403 2.43 18.63 1.75
C PHE A 403 2.60 20.10 2.15
N ASP A 404 2.44 20.45 3.43
CA ASP A 404 2.49 21.84 3.92
C ASP A 404 3.72 22.62 3.44
N ARG A 405 4.92 22.03 3.54
CA ARG A 405 6.16 22.72 3.11
C ARG A 405 6.33 22.66 1.60
N LEU A 406 5.93 21.56 0.96
CA LEU A 406 6.11 21.35 -0.47
C LEU A 406 5.29 22.35 -1.31
N VAL A 407 4.02 22.57 -0.97
CA VAL A 407 3.09 23.42 -1.76
C VAL A 407 3.40 24.92 -1.69
N HIS A 408 4.22 25.34 -0.72
CA HIS A 408 4.64 26.73 -0.56
C HIS A 408 5.99 27.06 -1.23
N SER A 409 6.61 26.07 -1.88
CA SER A 409 7.88 26.27 -2.58
C SER A 409 7.70 27.20 -3.78
N VAL A 410 8.55 28.23 -3.90
CA VAL A 410 8.40 29.24 -4.97
C VAL A 410 9.29 28.99 -6.19
N ASN A 411 10.21 28.03 -6.11
CA ASN A 411 11.17 27.68 -7.15
C ASN A 411 11.58 26.21 -7.03
N HIS A 412 12.31 25.70 -8.04
CA HIS A 412 12.73 24.30 -8.07
C HIS A 412 13.71 23.91 -6.95
N THR A 413 14.50 24.86 -6.44
CA THR A 413 15.48 24.59 -5.38
C THR A 413 14.79 24.35 -4.04
N GLU A 414 13.83 25.21 -3.68
CA GLU A 414 13.00 25.05 -2.47
C GLU A 414 12.11 23.80 -2.55
N PHE A 415 11.54 23.53 -3.73
CA PHE A 415 10.77 22.33 -3.99
C PHE A 415 11.61 21.07 -3.77
N LEU A 416 12.79 21.00 -4.38
CA LEU A 416 13.68 19.85 -4.25
C LEU A 416 14.15 19.65 -2.81
N ALA A 417 14.48 20.73 -2.10
CA ALA A 417 14.85 20.66 -0.68
C ALA A 417 13.70 20.12 0.18
N SER A 418 12.48 20.62 -0.02
CA SER A 418 11.29 20.18 0.70
C SER A 418 10.93 18.73 0.37
N ALA A 419 10.99 18.35 -0.90
CA ALA A 419 10.67 17.01 -1.34
C ALA A 419 11.63 15.96 -0.75
N ARG A 420 12.93 16.28 -0.69
CA ARG A 420 13.95 15.44 -0.05
C ARG A 420 13.78 15.34 1.47
N ASP A 421 13.47 16.45 2.14
CA ASP A 421 13.28 16.47 3.59
C ASP A 421 12.06 15.66 4.04
N VAL A 422 10.96 15.77 3.29
CA VAL A 422 9.68 15.14 3.67
C VAL A 422 9.54 13.72 3.13
N PHE A 423 9.86 13.49 1.85
CA PHE A 423 9.57 12.21 1.18
C PHE A 423 10.82 11.37 0.96
N GLY A 424 12.02 11.96 1.00
CA GLY A 424 13.29 11.25 0.81
C GLY A 424 13.59 10.88 -0.64
N HIS A 425 12.61 10.34 -1.40
CA HIS A 425 12.79 9.88 -2.79
C HIS A 425 11.51 10.10 -3.66
N PRO A 426 11.62 10.16 -5.00
CA PRO A 426 10.50 10.42 -5.91
C PRO A 426 9.36 9.39 -5.82
N THR A 427 9.67 8.11 -5.61
CA THR A 427 8.63 7.07 -5.47
C THR A 427 7.75 7.32 -4.23
N ALA A 428 8.32 7.72 -3.09
CA ALA A 428 7.55 8.07 -1.89
C ALA A 428 6.66 9.31 -2.11
N LEU A 429 7.12 10.31 -2.87
CA LEU A 429 6.27 11.44 -3.27
C LEU A 429 5.09 10.97 -4.13
N THR A 430 5.32 10.03 -5.05
CA THR A 430 4.25 9.44 -5.88
C THR A 430 3.22 8.71 -5.01
N GLU A 431 3.66 7.92 -4.03
CA GLU A 431 2.77 7.25 -3.07
C GLU A 431 1.95 8.22 -2.22
N ALA A 432 2.58 9.32 -1.77
CA ALA A 432 1.90 10.39 -1.03
C ALA A 432 0.84 11.10 -1.91
N LEU A 433 1.16 11.40 -3.17
CA LEU A 433 0.22 11.99 -4.12
C LEU A 433 -0.94 11.05 -4.47
N ASN A 434 -0.69 9.74 -4.54
CA ASN A 434 -1.75 8.74 -4.66
C ASN A 434 -2.66 8.72 -3.42
N SER A 435 -2.08 8.84 -2.23
CA SER A 435 -2.84 8.93 -0.98
C SER A 435 -3.69 10.20 -0.93
N LEU A 436 -3.15 11.34 -1.36
CA LEU A 436 -3.91 12.59 -1.52
C LEU A 436 -5.05 12.44 -2.52
N THR A 437 -4.85 11.72 -3.63
CA THR A 437 -5.91 11.46 -4.61
C THR A 437 -7.07 10.66 -4.00
N VAL A 438 -6.75 9.68 -3.15
CA VAL A 438 -7.78 8.92 -2.40
C VAL A 438 -8.51 9.85 -1.41
N ALA A 439 -7.77 10.68 -0.68
CA ALA A 439 -8.32 11.66 0.26
C ALA A 439 -9.25 12.66 -0.45
N ARG A 440 -8.86 13.17 -1.62
CA ARG A 440 -9.70 14.06 -2.44
C ARG A 440 -11.01 13.40 -2.84
N ARG A 441 -10.97 12.15 -3.30
CA ARG A 441 -12.20 11.43 -3.70
C ARG A 441 -13.17 11.28 -2.53
N LEU A 442 -12.67 11.16 -1.31
CA LEU A 442 -13.49 11.19 -0.10
C LEU A 442 -14.01 12.60 0.18
N ALA A 443 -13.15 13.62 0.11
CA ALA A 443 -13.51 15.03 0.27
C ALA A 443 -14.67 15.44 -0.66
N ASP A 444 -14.66 14.99 -1.92
CA ASP A 444 -15.69 15.27 -2.93
C ASP A 444 -17.10 14.80 -2.53
N VAL A 445 -17.22 13.87 -1.56
CA VAL A 445 -18.50 13.30 -1.11
C VAL A 445 -18.82 13.57 0.36
N VAL A 446 -17.99 14.35 1.08
CA VAL A 446 -18.18 14.62 2.52
C VAL A 446 -19.54 15.23 2.83
N ASP A 447 -19.97 16.24 2.06
CA ASP A 447 -21.26 16.90 2.29
C ASP A 447 -22.42 15.89 2.22
N GLN A 448 -22.36 14.98 1.23
CA GLN A 448 -23.39 13.96 1.04
C GLN A 448 -23.39 12.92 2.17
N ILE A 449 -22.21 12.55 2.67
CA ILE A 449 -22.05 11.64 3.82
C ILE A 449 -22.62 12.30 5.08
N THR A 450 -22.28 13.55 5.35
CA THR A 450 -22.73 14.31 6.52
C THR A 450 -24.24 14.52 6.51
N ASP A 451 -24.82 14.82 5.34
CA ASP A 451 -26.27 14.92 5.16
C ASP A 451 -26.98 13.59 5.38
N ALA A 452 -26.41 12.49 4.85
CA ALA A 452 -26.94 11.15 5.05
C ALA A 452 -26.92 10.76 6.54
N LYS A 453 -25.80 10.98 7.23
CA LYS A 453 -25.64 10.74 8.66
C LYS A 453 -26.68 11.52 9.46
N THR A 454 -26.72 12.83 9.27
CA THR A 454 -27.63 13.72 10.01
C THR A 454 -29.08 13.31 9.85
N TYR A 455 -29.49 12.95 8.62
CA TYR A 455 -30.84 12.46 8.35
C TYR A 455 -31.12 11.12 9.07
N MET A 456 -30.16 10.19 9.04
CA MET A 456 -30.30 8.88 9.69
C MET A 456 -30.38 8.99 11.22
N GLU A 457 -29.55 9.81 11.85
CA GLU A 457 -29.55 10.02 13.31
C GLU A 457 -30.87 10.58 13.85
N GLN A 458 -31.62 11.30 13.02
CA GLN A 458 -32.94 11.82 13.36
C GLN A 458 -34.07 10.80 13.18
N MET A 459 -33.80 9.62 12.60
CA MET A 459 -34.80 8.56 12.48
C MET A 459 -35.17 8.01 13.86
N THR A 460 -36.44 7.66 14.03
CA THR A 460 -36.93 7.02 15.25
C THR A 460 -37.56 5.68 14.92
N PHE A 461 -37.43 4.71 15.82
CA PHE A 461 -37.94 3.36 15.59
C PHE A 461 -38.75 2.88 16.79
N GLY A 462 -39.94 2.36 16.49
CA GLY A 462 -40.81 1.71 17.47
C GLY A 462 -40.65 0.19 17.48
N ARG A 463 -41.29 -0.48 18.44
CA ARG A 463 -41.23 -1.94 18.59
C ARG A 463 -41.66 -2.72 17.32
N ARG A 464 -42.56 -2.15 16.52
CA ARG A 464 -43.06 -2.75 15.28
C ARG A 464 -42.13 -2.53 14.07
N HIS A 465 -41.05 -1.77 14.24
CA HIS A 465 -40.17 -1.29 13.16
C HIS A 465 -38.74 -1.85 13.26
N SER A 466 -38.54 -2.98 13.95
CA SER A 466 -37.22 -3.58 14.20
C SER A 466 -36.42 -3.88 12.92
N GLY A 467 -37.10 -4.27 11.83
CA GLY A 467 -36.44 -4.50 10.55
C GLY A 467 -35.82 -3.23 9.95
N LEU A 468 -36.47 -2.07 10.11
CA LEU A 468 -35.92 -0.78 9.66
C LEU A 468 -34.79 -0.31 10.58
N ALA A 469 -34.91 -0.56 11.89
CA ALA A 469 -33.85 -0.25 12.85
C ALA A 469 -32.57 -1.05 12.57
N LEU A 470 -32.68 -2.36 12.29
CA LEU A 470 -31.52 -3.19 11.95
C LEU A 470 -30.84 -2.74 10.66
N GLU A 471 -31.61 -2.37 9.64
CA GLU A 471 -31.10 -1.84 8.37
C GLU A 471 -30.41 -0.49 8.57
N HIS A 472 -30.99 0.39 9.38
CA HIS A 472 -30.39 1.66 9.81
C HIS A 472 -29.03 1.42 10.48
N ASP A 473 -28.96 0.56 11.49
CA ASP A 473 -27.74 0.31 12.25
C ASP A 473 -26.64 -0.30 11.37
N THR A 474 -27.03 -1.19 10.45
CA THR A 474 -26.12 -1.79 9.46
C THR A 474 -25.54 -0.73 8.54
N LEU A 475 -26.36 0.20 8.04
CA LEU A 475 -25.91 1.28 7.16
C LEU A 475 -25.09 2.33 7.90
N ALA A 476 -25.45 2.65 9.15
CA ALA A 476 -24.68 3.57 9.99
C ALA A 476 -23.26 3.04 10.23
N ALA A 477 -23.11 1.72 10.45
CA ALA A 477 -21.79 1.09 10.54
C ALA A 477 -20.99 1.17 9.23
N GLN A 478 -21.65 1.00 8.07
CA GLN A 478 -20.98 1.11 6.76
C GLN A 478 -20.58 2.54 6.41
N LEU A 479 -21.39 3.53 6.83
CA LEU A 479 -21.15 4.96 6.63
C LEU A 479 -19.91 5.49 7.38
N HIS A 480 -19.41 4.74 8.37
CA HIS A 480 -18.28 5.16 9.18
C HIS A 480 -17.03 5.50 8.32
N PRO A 481 -16.35 6.64 8.55
CA PRO A 481 -15.25 7.12 7.71
C PRO A 481 -14.11 6.12 7.50
N SER A 482 -13.84 5.28 8.50
CA SER A 482 -12.82 4.21 8.39
C SER A 482 -13.06 3.25 7.22
N ASN A 483 -14.31 2.96 6.86
CA ASN A 483 -14.63 2.10 5.72
C ASN A 483 -14.46 2.84 4.39
N LEU A 484 -14.86 4.11 4.35
CA LEU A 484 -14.84 4.94 3.14
C LEU A 484 -13.42 5.40 2.79
N ARG A 485 -12.53 5.61 3.76
CA ARG A 485 -11.11 5.90 3.50
C ARG A 485 -10.39 4.75 2.79
N ALA A 486 -10.67 3.51 3.20
CA ALA A 486 -10.08 2.35 2.55
C ALA A 486 -10.54 2.19 1.09
N ASN A 487 -11.76 2.63 0.78
CA ASN A 487 -12.29 2.60 -0.58
C ASN A 487 -13.41 3.65 -0.78
N PRO A 488 -13.09 4.87 -1.25
CA PRO A 488 -14.09 5.93 -1.44
C PRO A 488 -15.16 5.58 -2.48
N ALA A 489 -14.87 4.68 -3.42
CA ALA A 489 -15.82 4.25 -4.45
C ALA A 489 -17.01 3.46 -3.88
N LEU A 490 -16.94 3.01 -2.62
CA LEU A 490 -18.08 2.38 -1.94
C LEU A 490 -19.24 3.35 -1.70
N TRP A 491 -18.96 4.67 -1.70
CA TRP A 491 -19.97 5.69 -1.41
C TRP A 491 -21.21 5.54 -2.29
N GLY A 492 -21.07 5.38 -3.61
CA GLY A 492 -22.23 5.29 -4.51
C GLY A 492 -23.20 4.15 -4.16
N SER A 493 -22.69 3.00 -3.73
CA SER A 493 -23.52 1.88 -3.27
C SER A 493 -24.18 2.16 -1.92
N ILE A 494 -23.44 2.79 -1.00
CA ILE A 494 -23.96 3.18 0.33
C ILE A 494 -25.06 4.23 0.16
N GLU A 495 -24.84 5.24 -0.69
CA GLU A 495 -25.80 6.29 -1.01
C GLU A 495 -27.11 5.71 -1.54
N GLU A 496 -27.06 4.77 -2.50
CA GLU A 496 -28.25 4.08 -3.00
C GLU A 496 -29.02 3.34 -1.90
N ASN A 497 -28.30 2.69 -0.98
CA ASN A 497 -28.92 1.98 0.14
C ASN A 497 -29.51 2.94 1.18
N VAL A 498 -28.84 4.05 1.46
CA VAL A 498 -29.37 5.14 2.29
C VAL A 498 -30.64 5.70 1.66
N ASN A 499 -30.64 6.03 0.37
CA ASN A 499 -31.81 6.55 -0.33
C ASN A 499 -32.99 5.55 -0.33
N ARG A 500 -32.69 4.25 -0.45
CA ARG A 500 -33.68 3.17 -0.31
C ARG A 500 -34.27 3.11 1.10
N LEU A 501 -33.43 3.22 2.13
CA LEU A 501 -33.86 3.29 3.52
C LEU A 501 -34.72 4.53 3.75
N LYS A 502 -34.28 5.72 3.32
CA LYS A 502 -35.05 6.98 3.39
C LYS A 502 -36.44 6.81 2.80
N GLY A 503 -36.55 6.24 1.59
CA GLY A 503 -37.84 6.00 0.95
C GLY A 503 -38.75 5.01 1.69
N ARG A 504 -38.19 3.92 2.25
CA ARG A 504 -38.96 2.94 3.05
C ARG A 504 -39.41 3.52 4.40
N TYR A 505 -38.51 4.24 5.07
CA TYR A 505 -38.80 4.93 6.30
C TYR A 505 -39.90 5.98 6.08
N ALA A 506 -39.79 6.82 5.06
CA ALA A 506 -40.77 7.87 4.76
C ALA A 506 -42.20 7.32 4.53
N ARG A 507 -42.32 6.20 3.81
CA ARG A 507 -43.60 5.51 3.63
C ARG A 507 -44.18 4.99 4.96
N THR A 508 -43.32 4.39 5.78
CA THR A 508 -43.71 3.85 7.09
C THR A 508 -44.13 4.97 8.04
N TYR A 509 -43.33 6.02 8.12
CA TYR A 509 -43.60 7.23 8.89
C TYR A 509 -44.93 7.88 8.49
N THR A 510 -45.15 8.11 7.19
CA THR A 510 -46.38 8.74 6.70
C THR A 510 -47.62 7.91 7.04
N SER A 511 -47.52 6.57 6.95
CA SER A 511 -48.60 5.68 7.37
C SER A 511 -48.85 5.73 8.87
N HIS A 512 -47.79 5.70 9.69
CA HIS A 512 -47.87 5.80 11.15
C HIS A 512 -48.47 7.14 11.58
N HIS A 513 -47.96 8.24 11.05
CA HIS A 513 -48.45 9.60 11.30
C HIS A 513 -49.94 9.74 10.99
N ARG A 514 -50.38 9.29 9.79
CA ARG A 514 -51.79 9.33 9.43
C ARG A 514 -52.64 8.50 10.38
N SER A 515 -52.19 7.28 10.70
CA SER A 515 -52.90 6.39 11.62
C SER A 515 -52.99 6.99 13.02
N TYR A 516 -51.87 7.46 13.59
CA TYR A 516 -51.81 8.08 14.90
C TYR A 516 -52.81 9.24 15.00
N HIS A 517 -52.79 10.20 14.07
CA HIS A 517 -53.69 11.35 14.16
C HIS A 517 -55.16 10.98 13.92
N GLN A 518 -55.46 9.93 13.13
CA GLN A 518 -56.83 9.43 12.99
C GLN A 518 -57.36 8.85 14.30
N GLN A 519 -56.63 7.95 14.96
CA GLN A 519 -57.12 7.37 16.22
C GLN A 519 -56.98 8.35 17.40
N ALA A 520 -56.04 9.30 17.37
CA ALA A 520 -55.96 10.38 18.37
C ALA A 520 -57.20 11.27 18.32
N ARG A 521 -57.68 11.65 17.12
CA ARG A 521 -58.95 12.38 16.94
C ARG A 521 -60.15 11.56 17.41
N SER A 522 -60.15 10.24 17.20
CA SER A 522 -61.21 9.35 17.70
C SER A 522 -61.20 9.30 19.24
N LEU A 523 -60.02 9.11 19.82
CA LEU A 523 -59.85 9.02 21.28
C LEU A 523 -60.16 10.36 21.96
N ALA A 524 -59.78 11.50 21.36
CA ALA A 524 -60.14 12.83 21.86
C ALA A 524 -61.66 12.99 21.94
N LYS A 525 -62.40 12.65 20.87
CA LYS A 525 -63.88 12.67 20.87
C LYS A 525 -64.47 11.75 21.93
N GLU A 526 -63.88 10.57 22.12
CA GLU A 526 -64.30 9.62 23.13
C GLU A 526 -64.07 10.10 24.57
N LEU A 527 -62.96 10.81 24.81
CA LEU A 527 -62.65 11.43 26.09
C LEU A 527 -63.55 12.64 26.36
N GLU A 528 -63.75 13.50 25.37
CA GLU A 528 -64.67 14.64 25.43
C GLU A 528 -66.10 14.19 25.70
N GLY A 529 -66.58 13.14 25.03
CA GLY A 529 -67.92 12.58 25.24
C GLY A 529 -68.15 12.01 26.65
N ARG A 530 -67.08 11.76 27.42
CA ARG A 530 -67.12 11.28 28.81
C ARG A 530 -66.81 12.36 29.83
N ALA A 531 -66.58 13.61 29.42
CA ALA A 531 -66.20 14.70 30.32
C ALA A 531 -67.21 14.91 31.46
N GLN A 532 -68.51 14.85 31.15
CA GLN A 532 -69.57 15.01 32.14
C GLN A 532 -69.58 13.89 33.19
N ARG A 533 -69.32 12.64 32.77
CA ARG A 533 -69.19 11.50 33.70
C ARG A 533 -67.97 11.64 34.61
N VAL A 534 -66.85 12.15 34.09
CA VAL A 534 -65.63 12.44 34.87
C VAL A 534 -65.89 13.53 35.91
N GLU A 535 -66.63 14.59 35.55
CA GLU A 535 -67.02 15.66 36.46
C GLU A 535 -67.97 15.16 37.56
N ALA A 536 -68.98 14.35 37.20
CA ALA A 536 -69.89 13.73 38.16
C ALA A 536 -69.13 12.84 39.18
N LEU A 537 -68.14 12.06 38.74
CA LEU A 537 -67.28 11.29 39.63
C LEU A 537 -66.46 12.16 40.58
N ALA A 538 -65.89 13.26 40.09
CA ALA A 538 -65.15 14.20 40.93
C ALA A 538 -66.05 14.75 42.05
N LEU A 539 -67.28 15.15 41.71
CA LEU A 539 -68.25 15.60 42.71
C LEU A 539 -68.63 14.53 43.74
N LEU A 540 -68.81 13.27 43.31
CA LEU A 540 -69.10 12.14 44.21
C LEU A 540 -67.94 11.82 45.15
N THR A 541 -66.69 11.96 44.70
CA THR A 541 -65.50 11.74 45.56
C THR A 541 -65.41 12.72 46.72
N GLU A 542 -66.02 13.91 46.61
CA GLU A 542 -66.03 14.92 47.66
C GLU A 542 -67.14 14.72 48.71
N ILE A 543 -67.93 13.64 48.65
CA ILE A 543 -69.02 13.39 49.61
C ILE A 543 -68.55 12.41 50.71
N PRO A 544 -68.27 12.86 51.95
CA PRO A 544 -67.72 11.98 53.00
C PRO A 544 -68.65 10.83 53.39
N GLY A 545 -69.98 11.05 53.30
CA GLY A 545 -71.00 10.07 53.66
C GLY A 545 -71.08 8.82 52.76
N LEU A 546 -70.37 8.83 51.62
CA LEU A 546 -70.27 7.70 50.69
C LEU A 546 -69.01 6.86 50.91
N GLY A 547 -68.28 7.05 52.02
CA GLY A 547 -67.07 6.31 52.35
C GLY A 547 -65.80 6.86 51.65
N PRO A 548 -64.65 6.17 51.77
CA PRO A 548 -63.37 6.65 51.20
C PRO A 548 -63.46 6.91 49.70
N PRO A 549 -62.78 7.95 49.16
CA PRO A 549 -62.87 8.30 47.75
C PRO A 549 -62.34 7.18 46.85
N VAL A 550 -63.06 6.87 45.78
CA VAL A 550 -62.70 5.87 44.77
C VAL A 550 -62.61 6.57 43.43
N GLY A 551 -61.52 6.39 42.69
CA GLY A 551 -61.33 7.06 41.39
C GLY A 551 -60.95 8.54 41.51
N ALA A 552 -60.38 8.98 42.63
CA ALA A 552 -59.94 10.37 42.83
C ALA A 552 -58.92 10.86 41.78
N ASN A 553 -58.21 9.94 41.12
CA ASN A 553 -57.25 10.24 40.06
C ASN A 553 -57.88 10.32 38.66
N VAL A 554 -59.15 9.91 38.47
CA VAL A 554 -59.81 9.81 37.15
C VAL A 554 -59.84 11.17 36.44
N GLN A 555 -60.15 12.25 37.16
CA GLN A 555 -60.20 13.60 36.58
C GLN A 555 -58.82 14.08 36.11
N THR A 556 -57.79 13.86 36.91
CA THR A 556 -56.40 14.22 36.54
C THR A 556 -55.91 13.33 35.39
N ALA A 557 -56.19 12.03 35.42
CA ALA A 557 -55.81 11.10 34.37
C ALA A 557 -56.50 11.43 33.04
N HIS A 558 -57.78 11.79 33.05
CA HIS A 558 -58.53 12.25 31.86
C HIS A 558 -57.91 13.51 31.24
N ARG A 559 -57.64 14.53 32.06
CA ARG A 559 -57.02 15.77 31.60
C ARG A 559 -55.61 15.52 31.04
N ASN A 560 -54.80 14.72 31.73
CA ASN A 560 -53.45 14.38 31.29
C ASN A 560 -53.47 13.59 29.98
N LEU A 561 -54.45 12.70 29.80
CA LEU A 561 -54.58 11.90 28.58
C LEU A 561 -54.98 12.76 27.38
N LEU A 562 -55.93 13.70 27.54
CA LEU A 562 -56.27 14.68 26.51
C LEU A 562 -55.06 15.55 26.14
N ALA A 563 -54.33 16.05 27.14
CA ALA A 563 -53.14 16.87 26.93
C ALA A 563 -51.94 16.12 26.30
N ALA A 564 -51.92 14.78 26.40
CA ALA A 564 -50.87 13.95 25.82
C ALA A 564 -51.08 13.66 24.32
N LEU A 565 -52.27 13.88 23.77
CA LEU A 565 -52.55 13.64 22.35
C LEU A 565 -51.94 14.76 21.50
N ARG A 566 -51.12 14.39 20.52
CA ARG A 566 -50.53 15.36 19.59
C ARG A 566 -51.52 15.81 18.53
N GLU A 567 -51.54 17.11 18.29
CA GLU A 567 -52.29 17.74 17.20
C GLU A 567 -51.39 18.00 16.00
N CYS A 568 -51.97 17.94 14.79
CA CYS A 568 -51.29 18.28 13.55
C CYS A 568 -52.30 18.82 12.53
N ASP A 569 -51.89 19.88 11.84
CA ASP A 569 -52.68 20.59 10.84
C ASP A 569 -52.82 19.80 9.52
N SER A 570 -51.89 18.89 9.24
CA SER A 570 -51.92 18.03 8.05
C SER A 570 -52.03 16.55 8.42
N LEU A 571 -52.89 15.81 7.72
CA LEU A 571 -52.96 14.35 7.85
C LEU A 571 -51.94 13.63 6.97
N GLU A 572 -51.43 14.31 5.94
CA GLU A 572 -50.32 13.82 5.14
C GLU A 572 -49.05 14.52 5.60
N ALA A 573 -48.05 13.75 6.03
CA ALA A 573 -46.74 14.31 6.34
C ALA A 573 -46.19 15.01 5.09
N SER A 574 -45.58 16.19 5.26
CA SER A 574 -44.85 16.88 4.21
C SER A 574 -43.77 15.98 3.59
N VAL A 575 -43.26 16.36 2.42
CA VAL A 575 -42.13 15.68 1.78
C VAL A 575 -40.96 15.58 2.77
N LEU A 576 -40.55 14.36 3.08
CA LEU A 576 -39.54 14.03 4.11
C LEU A 576 -38.12 13.98 3.53
N ASP A 577 -37.81 14.83 2.55
CA ASP A 577 -36.52 14.74 1.84
C ASP A 577 -35.36 15.26 2.70
N SER A 578 -35.59 16.33 3.46
CA SER A 578 -34.57 16.99 4.30
C SER A 578 -34.56 16.52 5.75
N ALA A 579 -35.69 16.01 6.27
CA ALA A 579 -35.80 15.53 7.65
C ALA A 579 -36.77 14.34 7.73
N PRO A 580 -36.51 13.34 8.60
CA PRO A 580 -37.30 12.12 8.71
C PRO A 580 -38.58 12.29 9.57
N TYR A 581 -39.12 13.50 9.68
CA TYR A 581 -40.32 13.76 10.48
C TYR A 581 -41.16 14.90 9.90
N CYS A 582 -42.43 14.96 10.31
CA CYS A 582 -43.32 16.03 9.91
C CYS A 582 -42.88 17.37 10.55
N GLY A 583 -42.71 18.41 9.73
CA GLY A 583 -42.32 19.74 10.23
C GLY A 583 -43.37 20.43 11.12
N GLY A 584 -44.64 20.03 11.02
CA GLY A 584 -45.72 20.55 11.86
C GLY A 584 -45.88 19.80 13.18
N CYS A 585 -45.61 18.50 13.20
CA CYS A 585 -45.58 17.69 14.42
C CYS A 585 -44.45 16.65 14.33
N PRO A 586 -43.35 16.80 15.09
CA PRO A 586 -42.27 15.79 15.09
C PRO A 586 -42.71 14.56 15.90
N LEU A 587 -43.71 13.83 15.41
CA LEU A 587 -44.22 12.59 16.01
C LEU A 587 -43.19 11.47 15.79
N PRO A 588 -42.62 10.87 16.85
CA PRO A 588 -41.72 9.73 16.72
C PRO A 588 -42.46 8.46 16.27
N LEU A 589 -41.80 7.62 15.48
CA LEU A 589 -42.31 6.27 15.11
C LEU A 589 -42.35 5.29 16.29
N SER A 590 -41.71 5.65 17.42
CA SER A 590 -41.78 4.92 18.68
C SER A 590 -43.01 5.28 19.51
N GLU A 591 -43.67 6.39 19.20
CA GLU A 591 -44.83 6.89 19.94
C GLU A 591 -46.11 6.28 19.36
N ASP A 592 -46.77 5.45 20.16
CA ASP A 592 -48.09 4.91 19.88
C ASP A 592 -49.17 5.74 20.60
N ILE A 593 -50.40 5.62 20.14
CA ILE A 593 -51.55 6.21 20.83
C ILE A 593 -51.70 5.54 22.20
N PRO A 594 -52.00 6.31 23.28
CA PRO A 594 -52.15 5.79 24.63
C PRO A 594 -53.49 5.05 24.84
N SER A 595 -53.81 4.08 23.99
CA SER A 595 -55.08 3.33 24.02
C SER A 595 -55.24 2.52 25.30
N GLU A 596 -54.18 1.86 25.78
CA GLU A 596 -54.22 1.10 27.03
C GLU A 596 -54.48 2.02 28.25
N ASN A 597 -53.89 3.22 28.24
CA ASN A 597 -54.16 4.21 29.29
C ASN A 597 -55.62 4.69 29.24
N ALA A 598 -56.17 4.83 28.04
CA ALA A 598 -57.58 5.18 27.84
C ALA A 598 -58.51 4.07 28.34
N GLU A 599 -58.26 2.81 27.96
CA GLU A 599 -59.04 1.65 28.40
C GLU A 599 -59.02 1.51 29.93
N ASN A 600 -57.84 1.60 30.55
CA ASN A 600 -57.69 1.57 32.00
C ASN A 600 -58.42 2.73 32.68
N LEU A 601 -58.41 3.93 32.08
CA LEU A 601 -59.18 5.07 32.57
C LEU A 601 -60.69 4.79 32.48
N PHE A 602 -61.17 4.25 31.36
CA PHE A 602 -62.58 3.93 31.15
C PHE A 602 -63.07 2.84 32.09
N ASP A 603 -62.32 1.75 32.25
CA ASP A 603 -62.64 0.67 33.18
C ASP A 603 -62.60 1.13 34.64
N GLY A 604 -61.62 1.98 34.98
CA GLY A 604 -61.51 2.61 36.29
C GLY A 604 -62.70 3.52 36.59
N MET A 605 -63.11 4.32 35.60
CA MET A 605 -64.28 5.20 35.66
C MET A 605 -65.57 4.39 35.87
N ASP A 606 -65.80 3.36 35.07
CA ASP A 606 -67.01 2.52 35.15
C ASP A 606 -67.06 1.71 36.46
N SER A 607 -65.92 1.29 36.98
CA SER A 607 -65.82 0.59 38.26
C SER A 607 -66.08 1.54 39.44
N ALA A 608 -65.54 2.77 39.41
CA ALA A 608 -65.81 3.79 40.41
C ALA A 608 -67.30 4.17 40.43
N MET A 609 -67.91 4.42 39.27
CA MET A 609 -69.34 4.73 39.16
C MET A 609 -70.22 3.60 39.71
N ARG A 610 -69.93 2.34 39.35
CA ARG A 610 -70.66 1.17 39.90
C ARG A 610 -70.52 1.08 41.42
N GLN A 611 -69.34 1.39 41.96
CA GLN A 611 -69.14 1.38 43.40
C GLN A 611 -69.93 2.50 44.09
N TYR A 612 -69.90 3.72 43.56
CA TYR A 612 -70.70 4.83 44.11
C TYR A 612 -72.20 4.57 44.04
N ASN A 613 -72.71 4.05 42.92
CA ASN A 613 -74.11 3.64 42.81
C ASN A 613 -74.48 2.56 43.84
N ARG A 614 -73.61 1.58 44.07
CA ARG A 614 -73.82 0.54 45.09
C ARG A 614 -73.80 1.13 46.51
N ARG A 615 -72.90 2.08 46.79
CA ARG A 615 -72.82 2.77 48.09
C ARG A 615 -74.01 3.68 48.33
N LEU A 616 -74.44 4.45 47.33
CA LEU A 616 -75.68 5.24 47.34
C LEU A 616 -76.89 4.34 47.60
N GLY A 617 -77.03 3.21 46.88
CA GLY A 617 -78.11 2.25 47.08
C GLY A 617 -78.07 1.54 48.44
N THR A 618 -76.90 1.25 48.99
CA THR A 618 -76.77 0.66 50.33
C THR A 618 -77.11 1.68 51.42
N ARG A 619 -76.61 2.92 51.27
CA ARG A 619 -76.86 4.01 52.20
C ARG A 619 -78.32 4.45 52.18
N ALA A 620 -78.93 4.47 50.99
CA ALA A 620 -80.37 4.60 50.79
C ALA A 620 -81.16 3.64 51.68
N ILE A 621 -80.91 2.33 51.56
CA ILE A 621 -81.61 1.29 52.32
C ILE A 621 -81.41 1.45 53.83
N GLN A 622 -80.19 1.76 54.27
CA GLN A 622 -79.89 1.99 55.69
C GLN A 622 -80.64 3.20 56.26
N LEU A 623 -80.78 4.28 55.49
CA LEU A 623 -81.50 5.48 55.88
C LEU A 623 -83.03 5.26 55.90
N VAL A 624 -83.57 4.45 54.97
CA VAL A 624 -84.99 4.03 55.00
C VAL A 624 -85.32 3.26 56.28
N LEU A 625 -84.41 2.40 56.75
CA LEU A 625 -84.60 1.62 57.98
C LEU A 625 -84.46 2.46 59.27
N ALA A 626 -83.85 3.65 59.20
CA ALA A 626 -83.57 4.52 60.35
C ALA A 626 -84.67 5.57 60.65
N ASN A 627 -85.83 5.52 59.96
CA ASN A 627 -86.98 6.43 60.14
C ASN A 627 -86.71 7.94 59.88
N GLN A 628 -86.32 8.29 58.65
CA GLN A 628 -86.38 9.69 58.18
C GLN A 628 -87.78 10.08 57.63
N SER A 629 -88.03 11.39 57.54
CA SER A 629 -89.33 11.96 57.14
C SER A 629 -89.79 11.50 55.74
N ARG A 630 -91.11 11.26 55.59
CA ARG A 630 -91.73 10.74 54.36
C ARG A 630 -91.45 11.60 53.12
N GLU A 631 -91.34 12.92 53.28
CA GLU A 631 -91.05 13.87 52.18
C GLU A 631 -89.62 13.73 51.63
N GLN A 632 -88.63 13.57 52.50
CA GLN A 632 -87.24 13.38 52.08
C GLN A 632 -87.03 12.02 51.43
N LEU A 633 -87.74 11.00 51.91
CA LEU A 633 -87.76 9.66 51.32
C LEU A 633 -88.39 9.67 49.92
N GLU A 634 -89.48 10.42 49.71
CA GLU A 634 -90.11 10.58 48.39
C GLU A 634 -89.24 11.38 47.40
N GLN A 635 -88.55 12.44 47.85
CA GLN A 635 -87.61 13.18 47.00
C GLN A 635 -86.40 12.33 46.58
N PHE A 636 -85.85 11.57 47.52
CA PHE A 636 -84.71 10.69 47.25
C PHE A 636 -85.10 9.46 46.40
N ILE A 637 -86.30 8.90 46.60
CA ILE A 637 -86.86 7.86 45.72
C ILE A 637 -87.10 8.41 44.32
N ARG A 638 -87.57 9.66 44.15
CA ARG A 638 -87.67 10.28 42.81
C ARG A 638 -86.30 10.46 42.15
N LEU A 639 -85.28 10.84 42.92
CA LEU A 639 -83.90 10.98 42.44
C LEU A 639 -83.31 9.62 42.01
N LEU A 640 -83.57 8.54 42.76
CA LEU A 640 -83.15 7.17 42.44
C LEU A 640 -84.00 6.50 41.34
N GLN A 641 -85.30 6.79 41.23
CA GLN A 641 -86.19 6.22 40.20
C GLN A 641 -85.96 6.85 38.82
N VAL A 642 -85.37 8.05 38.77
CA VAL A 642 -84.86 8.66 37.54
C VAL A 642 -83.46 8.12 37.19
N ALA A 643 -82.75 7.51 38.14
CA ALA A 643 -81.39 7.02 38.00
C ALA A 643 -81.33 5.58 37.43
N ASP A 644 -81.50 5.46 36.12
CA ASP A 644 -80.63 4.54 35.38
C ASP A 644 -79.17 5.05 35.58
N PRO A 645 -78.12 4.21 35.73
CA PRO A 645 -76.72 4.64 35.80
C PRO A 645 -76.35 5.80 34.86
N SER A 646 -76.91 5.82 33.63
CA SER A 646 -76.71 6.88 32.63
C SER A 646 -77.41 8.22 32.98
N SER A 647 -78.49 8.19 33.75
CA SER A 647 -79.28 9.36 34.10
C SER A 647 -78.74 10.09 35.33
N LEU A 648 -78.09 9.39 36.26
CA LEU A 648 -77.47 10.01 37.44
C LEU A 648 -76.29 10.92 37.05
N GLU A 649 -75.52 10.51 36.03
CA GLU A 649 -74.38 11.27 35.50
C GLU A 649 -74.80 12.63 34.93
N ASN A 650 -76.00 12.70 34.33
CA ASN A 650 -76.55 13.91 33.75
C ASN A 650 -77.29 14.78 34.78
N ALA A 651 -77.64 14.23 35.94
CA ALA A 651 -78.42 14.89 36.99
C ALA A 651 -77.57 15.32 38.20
N LEU A 652 -76.29 14.93 38.27
CA LEU A 652 -75.37 15.33 39.34
C LEU A 652 -74.79 16.70 39.06
N ASP A 653 -75.28 17.71 39.78
CA ASP A 653 -74.73 19.07 39.84
C ASP A 653 -74.37 19.48 41.28
N ALA A 654 -73.86 20.69 41.46
CA ALA A 654 -73.46 21.20 42.78
C ALA A 654 -74.62 21.24 43.79
N ASP A 655 -75.85 21.47 43.34
CA ASP A 655 -77.04 21.56 44.20
C ASP A 655 -77.51 20.15 44.63
N VAL A 656 -77.48 19.18 43.72
CA VAL A 656 -77.76 17.77 44.00
C VAL A 656 -76.69 17.18 44.93
N VAL A 657 -75.42 17.55 44.76
CA VAL A 657 -74.33 17.13 45.66
C VAL A 657 -74.46 17.76 47.04
N ALA A 658 -74.85 19.04 47.13
CA ALA A 658 -75.12 19.70 48.40
C ALA A 658 -76.33 19.06 49.13
N PHE A 659 -77.37 18.69 48.39
CA PHE A 659 -78.49 17.90 48.90
C PHE A 659 -78.01 16.53 49.41
N LEU A 660 -77.26 15.78 48.61
CA LEU A 660 -76.70 14.47 48.99
C LEU A 660 -75.80 14.55 50.23
N ARG A 661 -74.97 15.60 50.36
CA ARG A 661 -74.15 15.85 51.57
C ARG A 661 -75.00 16.11 52.81
N ARG A 662 -76.06 16.92 52.70
CA ARG A 662 -76.99 17.19 53.82
C ARG A 662 -77.87 16.00 54.17
N PHE A 663 -78.16 15.14 53.20
CA PHE A 663 -79.04 13.98 53.37
C PHE A 663 -78.33 12.76 53.98
N MET A 664 -77.01 12.66 53.80
CA MET A 664 -76.20 11.53 54.27
C MET A 664 -75.46 11.75 55.60
N ASN A 665 -75.33 13.02 56.02
CA ASN A 665 -74.98 13.43 57.39
C ASN A 665 -76.23 13.42 58.27
#